data_AF-A0ABD6A774-F1
#
_entry.id   AF-A0ABD6A774-F1
#
_cell.length_a   1.000
_cell.length_b   1.000
_cell.length_c   1.000
_cell.angle_alpha   90.00
_cell.angle_beta   90.00
_cell.angle_gamma   90.00
#
_symmetry.space_group_name_H-M   'P 1'
#
loop_
_entity.id
_entity.type
_entity.pdbx_description
1 polymer ?
#
loop_
_entity_poly.entity_id
_entity_poly.type
_entity_poly.pdbx_seq_one_letter_code
_entity_poly.pdbx_strand_id
1 'polypeptide(L)'
;MKVERSTTTHVRNVLGRLLYALYARYVGEPRSRKDVYGYWVFISGSIVSLLGVVTYLLGPLWWSGYFVRKVSITLAAFGLPVLFLGILLLLPIKRRSIHVAGVGATMSILADAWFVAIYPGNWISGTPNYSTEIIALYTAGMGILVGVAALVPVVTGEKSLLFEKEFSYAGEYPASLVGERLRDGLFTVYRDGKEWRWRLIEQDAIAGSPDRYPSHLETEEIVESVKTKIGGAGLLEIKNAAFRLYESRQGQWRWLFIREDGTVLAASGSGFENRDAAAESVHDLKEFGPDATVLDIDGAAFDCYADGGQWRWRLVDEHRSTVAQTSTAFETRGAAEAATEHVRSRIDDAGKLVLDAFGVELFEDDAEWRWRLVDANETELAISTTGFTSRRRVESAVYDLLKHVGNAPILEPEQPAYLVSPSDEGAWRWHLVTDDDRVIARNHDAASDESGCVRAAEWMTEHAAEADTVVVENAEFEYYRAPAGWNWRLVTEARETIAEGVTPYEGRTEVAAGIEQVKTQALEAELIEFETAAFQLYQTGDEWRWRLIDEDGNVMADSGEEHTSRAEAAASMTTLKENAPNAELLEIETAAFELFNDDDGNWNWRLVNEGGRTTARGVDRHPSKEAARAAMDRLVARAGDTRSREVNDATFQVYATEDDEWRWRFVRPDGVILADSATSFNTRDEAETAIEEEVYDTATSASIHTVENVAVKLVERTGNWSWRILDRNRVTIAESVPVYANREESSEAVTAIQRRADDVPVFEIDRPVFHVTLRDDAWYWQLIEADWTPLMQGEGAYDGREEVESAIDRIRTLLPDAGTLEYDDAAFELYEERDRWYWRLIDGDEEVIAAAEEGYPSREDVTAALEVIRTEVGEASILEIETTVFELHEDQGEWRWRLIGEDGDEIAESLTTFPTRREAREAMDAVKEFAPTAMTQVAE
;
A
#
# COMPACT_ATOMS: atom_id res chain seq x y z
N MET A 1 -4.44 -8.12 49.68
CA MET A 1 -5.58 -7.28 50.11
C MET A 1 -5.20 -6.05 50.95
N LYS A 2 -3.91 -5.79 51.25
CA LYS A 2 -3.40 -4.50 51.77
C LYS A 2 -2.85 -3.58 50.66
N VAL A 3 -2.39 -4.16 49.54
CA VAL A 3 -1.79 -3.49 48.37
C VAL A 3 -2.82 -2.66 47.58
N GLU A 4 -4.02 -3.17 47.28
CA GLU A 4 -5.07 -2.41 46.55
C GLU A 4 -5.61 -1.17 47.31
N ARG A 5 -5.56 -1.16 48.65
CA ARG A 5 -5.95 0.02 49.42
C ARG A 5 -4.91 1.15 49.35
N SER A 6 -3.64 0.82 49.08
CA SER A 6 -2.55 1.80 48.96
C SER A 6 -2.63 2.57 47.64
N THR A 7 -2.73 1.87 46.50
CA THR A 7 -2.79 2.47 45.16
C THR A 7 -4.00 3.39 44.98
N THR A 8 -5.15 2.99 45.52
CA THR A 8 -6.40 3.78 45.47
C THR A 8 -6.34 5.03 46.38
N THR A 9 -5.50 5.01 47.42
CA THR A 9 -5.27 6.16 48.30
C THR A 9 -4.23 7.12 47.68
N HIS A 10 -3.25 6.58 46.96
CA HIS A 10 -2.16 7.37 46.37
C HIS A 10 -2.58 8.14 45.10
N VAL A 11 -3.29 7.51 44.17
CA VAL A 11 -3.88 8.19 43.00
C VAL A 11 -4.81 9.30 43.45
N ARG A 12 -5.59 9.04 44.51
CA ARG A 12 -6.50 10.01 45.11
C ARG A 12 -5.78 11.20 45.76
N ASN A 13 -4.55 11.03 46.23
CA ASN A 13 -3.71 12.11 46.77
C ASN A 13 -3.04 12.94 45.66
N VAL A 14 -2.53 12.33 44.59
CA VAL A 14 -1.93 13.07 43.46
C VAL A 14 -2.99 13.83 42.65
N LEU A 15 -4.10 13.15 42.30
CA LEU A 15 -5.24 13.81 41.67
C LEU A 15 -5.81 14.89 42.60
N GLY A 16 -5.88 14.61 43.90
CA GLY A 16 -6.27 15.59 44.91
C GLY A 16 -5.39 16.84 44.85
N ARG A 17 -4.07 16.69 44.97
CA ARG A 17 -3.11 17.80 44.87
C ARG A 17 -3.24 18.59 43.57
N LEU A 18 -3.39 17.91 42.43
CA LEU A 18 -3.57 18.55 41.13
C LEU A 18 -4.88 19.35 41.07
N LEU A 19 -6.00 18.78 41.52
CA LEU A 19 -7.32 19.43 41.52
C LEU A 19 -7.33 20.66 42.43
N TYR A 20 -6.63 20.60 43.57
CA TYR A 20 -6.44 21.72 44.48
C TYR A 20 -5.51 22.79 43.91
N ALA A 21 -4.38 22.40 43.32
CA ALA A 21 -3.44 23.33 42.68
C ALA A 21 -4.11 24.07 41.52
N LEU A 22 -4.87 23.38 40.67
CA LEU A 22 -5.62 23.98 39.57
C LEU A 22 -6.74 24.89 40.08
N TYR A 23 -7.48 24.48 41.12
CA TYR A 23 -8.52 25.32 41.72
C TYR A 23 -7.92 26.60 42.34
N ALA A 24 -6.85 26.48 43.12
CA ALA A 24 -6.15 27.61 43.73
C ALA A 24 -5.58 28.57 42.68
N ARG A 25 -5.08 28.03 41.55
CA ARG A 25 -4.50 28.81 40.46
C ARG A 25 -5.54 29.58 39.63
N TYR A 26 -6.69 28.97 39.32
CA TYR A 26 -7.66 29.53 38.36
C TYR A 26 -8.96 30.05 38.98
N VAL A 27 -9.33 29.60 40.18
CA VAL A 27 -10.57 29.97 40.86
C VAL A 27 -10.30 30.82 42.10
N GLY A 28 -9.35 30.41 42.95
CA GLY A 28 -8.95 31.12 44.17
C GLY A 28 -8.77 30.19 45.38
N GLU A 29 -8.47 30.76 46.54
CA GLU A 29 -8.18 29.98 47.76
C GLU A 29 -9.41 29.19 48.25
N PRO A 30 -9.30 27.85 48.38
CA PRO A 30 -10.43 27.01 48.75
C PRO A 30 -10.79 27.19 50.22
N ARG A 31 -12.08 27.44 50.51
CA ARG A 31 -12.61 27.52 51.88
C ARG A 31 -12.91 26.16 52.49
N SER A 32 -13.20 25.16 51.65
CA SER A 32 -13.47 23.80 52.10
C SER A 32 -13.16 22.77 51.02
N ARG A 33 -12.98 21.50 51.43
CA ARG A 33 -12.75 20.41 50.47
C ARG A 33 -13.88 20.25 49.45
N LYS A 34 -15.13 20.57 49.80
CA LYS A 34 -16.29 20.38 48.92
C LYS A 34 -16.31 21.35 47.75
N ASP A 35 -15.74 22.54 47.92
CA ASP A 35 -15.72 23.57 46.88
C ASP A 35 -14.87 23.15 45.69
N VAL A 36 -13.73 22.50 45.96
CA VAL A 36 -12.83 21.96 44.94
C VAL A 36 -13.49 20.79 44.18
N TYR A 37 -13.98 19.77 44.90
CA TYR A 37 -14.59 18.61 44.26
C TYR A 37 -15.92 18.95 43.56
N GLY A 38 -16.73 19.83 44.14
CA GLY A 38 -18.00 20.28 43.55
C GLY A 38 -17.80 21.02 42.23
N TYR A 39 -16.79 21.88 42.14
CA TYR A 39 -16.42 22.60 40.92
C TYR A 39 -16.04 21.63 39.79
N TRP A 40 -15.15 20.67 40.08
CA TRP A 40 -14.71 19.72 39.06
C TRP A 40 -15.81 18.75 38.61
N VAL A 41 -16.68 18.29 39.51
CA VAL A 41 -17.86 17.46 39.15
C VAL A 41 -18.84 18.25 38.27
N PHE A 42 -19.02 19.54 38.54
CA PHE A 42 -19.85 20.42 37.71
C PHE A 42 -19.27 20.59 36.29
N ILE A 43 -17.96 20.87 36.20
CA ILE A 43 -17.27 21.02 34.91
C ILE A 43 -17.30 19.72 34.10
N SER A 44 -16.98 18.58 34.72
CA SER A 44 -16.98 17.29 34.01
C SER A 44 -18.37 16.92 33.50
N GLY A 45 -19.42 17.12 34.30
CA GLY A 45 -20.80 16.87 33.87
C GLY A 45 -21.22 17.78 32.71
N SER A 46 -20.78 19.04 32.73
CA SER A 46 -21.04 20.02 31.66
C SER A 46 -20.35 19.64 30.34
N ILE A 47 -19.08 19.22 30.41
CA ILE A 47 -18.30 18.78 29.25
C ILE A 47 -18.93 17.53 28.63
N VAL A 48 -19.26 16.51 29.43
CA VAL A 48 -19.86 15.26 28.94
C VAL A 48 -21.22 15.52 28.28
N SER A 49 -22.05 16.38 28.88
CA SER A 49 -23.33 16.80 28.29
C SER A 49 -23.14 17.53 26.94
N LEU A 50 -22.16 18.44 26.86
CA LEU A 50 -21.83 19.15 25.63
C LEU A 50 -21.28 18.20 24.54
N LEU A 51 -20.41 17.25 24.89
CA LEU A 51 -19.94 16.22 23.96
C LEU A 51 -21.10 15.40 23.40
N GLY A 52 -22.10 15.08 24.22
CA GLY A 52 -23.33 14.45 23.75
C GLY A 52 -24.03 15.26 22.66
N VAL A 53 -24.20 16.57 22.88
CA VAL A 53 -24.81 17.49 21.89
C VAL A 53 -23.96 17.62 20.63
N VAL A 54 -22.64 17.79 20.77
CA VAL A 54 -21.71 17.91 19.63
C VAL A 54 -21.71 16.62 18.79
N THR A 55 -21.70 15.46 19.46
CA THR A 55 -21.80 14.15 18.78
C THR A 55 -23.11 14.03 18.02
N TYR A 56 -24.23 14.51 18.58
CA TYR A 56 -25.52 14.52 17.87
C TYR A 56 -25.50 15.39 16.61
N LEU A 57 -24.85 16.57 16.67
CA LEU A 57 -24.84 17.55 15.58
C LEU A 57 -23.84 17.20 14.46
N LEU A 58 -22.64 16.72 14.81
CA LEU A 58 -21.54 16.50 13.86
C LEU A 58 -21.29 15.02 13.55
N GLY A 59 -21.67 14.11 14.43
CA GLY A 59 -21.46 12.67 14.26
C GLY A 59 -22.02 12.08 12.95
N PRO A 60 -23.14 12.55 12.38
CA PRO A 60 -23.65 12.03 11.11
C PRO A 60 -22.75 12.31 9.90
N LEU A 61 -21.71 13.15 10.03
CA LEU A 61 -20.74 13.40 8.96
C LEU A 61 -19.81 12.21 8.74
N TRP A 62 -19.51 11.43 9.78
CA TRP A 62 -18.46 10.41 9.77
C TRP A 62 -18.93 9.01 10.20
N TRP A 63 -20.06 8.91 10.90
CA TRP A 63 -20.55 7.63 11.44
C TRP A 63 -22.03 7.37 11.14
N SER A 64 -22.44 6.10 11.27
CA SER A 64 -23.82 5.69 11.04
C SER A 64 -24.81 6.37 12.02
N GLY A 65 -26.00 6.71 11.53
CA GLY A 65 -27.00 7.44 12.31
C GLY A 65 -27.46 6.72 13.59
N TYR A 66 -27.39 5.38 13.65
CA TYR A 66 -27.68 4.63 14.87
C TYR A 66 -26.58 4.77 15.92
N PHE A 67 -25.31 4.60 15.52
CA PHE A 67 -24.16 4.71 16.43
C PHE A 67 -24.05 6.11 17.02
N VAL A 68 -24.18 7.13 16.18
CA VAL A 68 -24.16 8.54 16.60
C VAL A 68 -25.24 8.81 17.65
N ARG A 69 -26.47 8.37 17.39
CA ARG A 69 -27.61 8.59 18.27
C ARG A 69 -27.46 7.86 19.61
N LYS A 70 -26.92 6.63 19.58
CA LYS A 70 -26.60 5.84 20.78
C LYS A 70 -25.62 6.60 21.67
N VAL A 71 -24.48 7.01 21.12
CA VAL A 71 -23.44 7.71 21.87
C VAL A 71 -23.91 9.08 22.36
N SER A 72 -24.54 9.87 21.49
CA SER A 72 -24.95 11.25 21.83
C SER A 72 -25.94 11.32 22.97
N ILE A 73 -26.95 10.44 22.97
CA ILE A 73 -28.02 10.47 23.97
C ILE A 73 -27.53 9.87 25.30
N THR A 74 -26.72 8.81 25.29
CA THR A 74 -26.10 8.29 26.53
C THR A 74 -25.22 9.34 27.19
N LEU A 75 -24.36 10.04 26.43
CA LEU A 75 -23.52 11.10 26.99
C LEU A 75 -24.36 12.25 27.57
N ALA A 76 -25.43 12.68 26.88
CA ALA A 76 -26.32 13.72 27.39
C ALA A 76 -27.10 13.27 28.65
N ALA A 77 -27.59 12.03 28.68
CA ALA A 77 -28.33 11.45 29.81
C ALA A 77 -27.42 11.20 31.03
N PHE A 78 -26.16 10.84 30.82
CA PHE A 78 -25.18 10.69 31.89
C PHE A 78 -24.69 12.05 32.42
N GLY A 79 -24.39 13.00 31.52
CA GLY A 79 -23.82 14.29 31.89
C GLY A 79 -24.75 15.14 32.76
N LEU A 80 -26.06 15.06 32.52
CA LEU A 80 -27.07 15.85 33.23
C LEU A 80 -27.13 15.61 34.77
N PRO A 81 -27.28 14.37 35.29
CA PRO A 81 -27.27 14.12 36.73
C PRO A 81 -25.93 14.45 37.40
N VAL A 82 -24.81 14.26 36.69
CA VAL A 82 -23.46 14.62 37.19
C VAL A 82 -23.33 16.14 37.33
N LEU A 83 -23.79 16.89 36.32
CA LEU A 83 -23.84 18.36 36.37
C LEU A 83 -24.66 18.85 37.57
N PHE A 84 -25.87 18.30 37.77
CA PHE A 84 -26.73 18.68 38.89
C PHE A 84 -26.10 18.34 40.25
N LEU A 85 -25.43 17.20 40.35
CA LEU A 85 -24.69 16.83 41.56
C LEU A 85 -23.55 17.82 41.86
N GLY A 86 -22.81 18.26 40.84
CA GLY A 86 -21.78 19.29 40.96
C GLY A 86 -22.33 20.62 41.49
N ILE A 87 -23.46 21.10 40.93
CA ILE A 87 -24.15 22.29 41.42
C ILE A 87 -24.55 22.14 42.89
N LEU A 88 -25.10 20.99 43.28
CA LEU A 88 -25.52 20.74 44.65
C LEU A 88 -24.34 20.69 45.64
N LEU A 89 -23.18 20.20 45.21
CA LEU A 89 -21.96 20.19 46.03
C LEU A 89 -21.39 21.60 46.27
N LEU A 90 -21.63 22.54 45.34
CA LEU A 90 -21.27 23.95 45.46
C LEU A 90 -22.26 24.76 46.31
N LEU A 91 -23.46 24.24 46.53
CA LEU A 91 -24.44 24.88 47.40
C LEU A 91 -24.20 24.54 48.88
N PRO A 92 -24.53 25.44 49.81
CA PRO A 92 -24.35 25.22 51.25
C PRO A 92 -25.40 24.25 51.81
N ILE A 93 -25.37 22.99 51.38
CA ILE A 93 -26.34 21.97 51.76
C ILE A 93 -25.84 21.10 52.92
N LYS A 94 -26.78 20.66 53.76
CA LYS A 94 -26.47 19.78 54.89
C LYS A 94 -25.91 18.45 54.40
N ARG A 95 -25.03 17.84 55.19
CA ARG A 95 -24.38 16.55 54.87
C ARG A 95 -25.39 15.45 54.49
N ARG A 96 -26.57 15.43 55.11
CA ARG A 96 -27.66 14.48 54.77
C ARG A 96 -28.24 14.70 53.36
N SER A 97 -28.37 15.95 52.92
CA SER A 97 -28.85 16.29 51.59
C SER A 97 -27.87 15.87 50.49
N ILE A 98 -26.56 15.84 50.77
CA ILE A 98 -25.54 15.33 49.83
C ILE A 98 -25.73 13.84 49.58
N HIS A 99 -26.04 13.04 50.61
CA HIS A 99 -26.30 11.61 50.44
C HIS A 99 -27.56 11.38 49.62
N VAL A 100 -28.62 12.16 49.87
CA VAL A 100 -29.87 12.10 49.09
C VAL A 100 -29.63 12.48 47.63
N ALA A 101 -28.84 13.53 47.36
CA ALA A 101 -28.43 13.91 46.01
C ALA A 101 -27.61 12.80 45.33
N GLY A 102 -26.67 12.17 46.04
CA GLY A 102 -25.90 11.04 45.53
C GLY A 102 -26.77 9.85 45.15
N VAL A 103 -27.81 9.55 45.95
CA VAL A 103 -28.81 8.52 45.61
C VAL A 103 -29.56 8.88 44.33
N GLY A 104 -30.02 10.12 44.19
CA GLY A 104 -30.69 10.59 42.97
C GLY A 104 -29.81 10.46 41.72
N ALA A 105 -28.55 10.90 41.78
CA ALA A 105 -27.61 10.75 40.68
C ALA A 105 -27.33 9.28 40.32
N THR A 106 -27.15 8.43 41.34
CA THR A 106 -26.92 6.99 41.14
C THR A 106 -28.13 6.32 40.47
N MET A 107 -29.35 6.65 40.89
CA MET A 107 -30.58 6.14 40.25
C MET A 107 -30.65 6.53 38.77
N SER A 108 -30.31 7.77 38.41
CA SER A 108 -30.30 8.23 37.02
C SER A 108 -29.22 7.55 36.18
N ILE A 109 -28.00 7.41 36.70
CA ILE A 109 -26.90 6.73 35.99
C ILE A 109 -27.20 5.25 35.78
N LEU A 110 -27.76 4.57 36.79
CA LEU A 110 -28.17 3.16 36.65
C LEU A 110 -29.30 2.99 35.64
N ALA A 111 -30.25 3.92 35.58
CA ALA A 111 -31.32 3.89 34.58
C ALA A 111 -30.76 4.07 33.15
N ASP A 112 -29.81 4.98 32.96
CA ASP A 112 -29.14 5.17 31.66
C ASP A 112 -28.34 3.93 31.23
N ALA A 113 -27.54 3.34 32.14
CA ALA A 113 -26.83 2.09 31.87
C ALA A 113 -27.80 0.92 31.55
N TRP A 114 -28.93 0.84 32.28
CA TRP A 114 -29.96 -0.16 32.03
C TRP A 114 -30.63 0.02 30.66
N PHE A 115 -30.85 1.26 30.23
CA PHE A 115 -31.39 1.57 28.90
C PHE A 115 -30.47 1.07 27.77
N VAL A 116 -29.17 1.39 27.85
CA VAL A 116 -28.19 1.01 26.83
C VAL A 116 -28.04 -0.51 26.73
N ALA A 117 -28.12 -1.23 27.86
CA ALA A 117 -27.99 -2.67 27.91
C ALA A 117 -29.19 -3.42 27.29
N ILE A 118 -30.42 -2.94 27.52
CA ILE A 118 -31.65 -3.61 27.04
C ILE A 118 -31.98 -3.27 25.59
N TYR A 119 -31.56 -2.10 25.10
CA TYR A 119 -31.82 -1.65 23.72
C TYR A 119 -30.52 -1.49 22.89
N PRO A 120 -29.78 -2.59 22.60
CA PRO A 120 -28.51 -2.53 21.87
C PRO A 120 -28.66 -2.27 20.36
N GLY A 121 -29.88 -2.33 19.81
CA GLY A 121 -30.22 -2.00 18.42
C GLY A 121 -31.59 -1.32 18.33
N ASN A 122 -31.68 -0.24 17.56
CA ASN A 122 -32.89 0.53 17.22
C ASN A 122 -33.68 1.16 18.41
N TRP A 123 -33.34 2.40 18.79
CA TRP A 123 -33.95 3.15 19.91
C TRP A 123 -35.32 3.79 19.62
N ILE A 124 -35.91 3.50 18.45
CA ILE A 124 -37.17 4.11 17.98
C ILE A 124 -38.35 3.12 18.02
N SER A 125 -38.09 1.82 17.84
CA SER A 125 -39.15 0.81 17.76
C SER A 125 -38.61 -0.60 18.04
N GLY A 126 -38.99 -1.16 19.18
CA GLY A 126 -38.75 -2.56 19.55
C GLY A 126 -39.48 -2.93 20.85
N THR A 127 -40.30 -3.97 20.82
CA THR A 127 -40.85 -4.64 22.01
C THR A 127 -39.74 -5.48 22.64
N PRO A 128 -39.36 -5.23 23.91
CA PRO A 128 -40.22 -5.49 25.08
C PRO A 128 -40.48 -4.26 26.00
N ASN A 129 -41.39 -4.44 26.95
CA ASN A 129 -42.14 -3.40 27.68
C ASN A 129 -41.42 -2.74 28.90
N TYR A 130 -40.08 -2.59 28.91
CA TYR A 130 -39.33 -2.06 30.06
C TYR A 130 -39.02 -0.55 29.99
N SER A 131 -39.38 0.13 28.90
CA SER A 131 -39.10 1.56 28.71
C SER A 131 -39.77 2.42 29.77
N THR A 132 -40.96 2.02 30.24
CA THR A 132 -41.72 2.76 31.25
C THR A 132 -41.01 2.75 32.60
N GLU A 133 -40.52 1.59 33.03
CA GLU A 133 -39.80 1.39 34.28
C GLU A 133 -38.45 2.12 34.29
N ILE A 134 -37.71 2.06 33.18
CA ILE A 134 -36.41 2.73 33.04
C ILE A 134 -36.56 4.25 33.07
N ILE A 135 -37.51 4.80 32.30
CA ILE A 135 -37.77 6.24 32.27
C ILE A 135 -38.29 6.72 33.64
N ALA A 136 -39.13 5.92 34.31
CA ALA A 136 -39.61 6.23 35.66
C ALA A 136 -38.45 6.29 36.67
N LEU A 137 -37.50 5.35 36.61
CA LEU A 137 -36.32 5.34 37.48
C LEU A 137 -35.43 6.56 37.24
N TYR A 138 -35.14 6.88 35.96
CA TYR A 138 -34.34 8.04 35.59
C TYR A 138 -34.99 9.35 36.06
N THR A 139 -36.31 9.48 35.83
CA THR A 139 -37.10 10.65 36.24
C THR A 139 -37.18 10.78 37.76
N ALA A 140 -37.31 9.67 38.49
CA ALA A 140 -37.29 9.68 39.94
C ALA A 140 -35.92 10.14 40.48
N GLY A 141 -34.82 9.64 39.91
CA GLY A 141 -33.46 10.08 40.27
C GLY A 141 -33.23 11.57 40.03
N MET A 142 -33.62 12.07 38.84
CA MET A 142 -33.57 13.49 38.52
C MET A 142 -34.51 14.32 39.39
N GLY A 143 -35.70 13.81 39.71
CA GLY A 143 -36.66 14.45 40.62
C GLY A 143 -36.12 14.61 42.03
N ILE A 144 -35.31 13.65 42.52
CA ILE A 144 -34.59 13.78 43.80
C ILE A 144 -33.54 14.89 43.70
N LEU A 145 -32.72 14.92 42.65
CA LEU A 145 -31.71 15.98 42.45
C LEU A 145 -32.34 17.37 42.38
N VAL A 146 -33.39 17.54 41.56
CA VAL A 146 -34.13 18.80 41.44
C VAL A 146 -34.87 19.15 42.74
N GLY A 147 -35.43 18.15 43.43
CA GLY A 147 -36.09 18.34 44.71
C GLY A 147 -35.14 18.84 45.80
N VAL A 148 -33.93 18.27 45.87
CA VAL A 148 -32.87 18.74 46.77
C VAL A 148 -32.49 20.18 46.42
N ALA A 149 -32.34 20.52 45.12
CA ALA A 149 -32.03 21.87 44.65
C ALA A 149 -33.15 22.88 45.02
N ALA A 150 -34.42 22.51 44.80
CA ALA A 150 -35.58 23.34 45.10
C ALA A 150 -35.82 23.53 46.61
N LEU A 151 -35.41 22.56 47.43
CA LEU A 151 -35.47 22.64 48.90
C LEU A 151 -34.31 23.43 49.51
N VAL A 152 -33.25 23.77 48.74
CA VAL A 152 -32.11 24.54 49.26
C VAL A 152 -32.56 25.83 49.96
N PRO A 153 -33.40 26.71 49.37
CA PRO A 153 -33.83 27.95 50.02
C PRO A 153 -34.62 27.72 51.33
N VAL A 154 -35.30 26.58 51.44
CA VAL A 154 -36.12 26.21 52.62
C VAL A 154 -35.27 25.60 53.72
N VAL A 155 -34.23 24.84 53.36
CA VAL A 155 -33.37 24.11 54.30
C VAL A 155 -32.23 24.98 54.84
N THR A 156 -31.78 25.97 54.08
CA THR A 156 -30.71 26.90 54.49
C THR A 156 -31.22 28.14 55.21
N GLY A 157 -32.52 28.47 55.12
CA GLY A 157 -33.17 29.38 56.06
C GLY A 157 -32.64 30.81 56.08
N GLU A 158 -32.09 31.33 54.98
CA GLU A 158 -31.76 32.75 54.84
C GLU A 158 -32.24 33.34 53.51
N LYS A 159 -32.95 34.46 53.61
CA LYS A 159 -33.40 35.29 52.51
C LYS A 159 -32.21 36.06 51.93
N SER A 160 -32.18 36.16 50.60
CA SER A 160 -31.45 37.16 49.78
C SER A 160 -29.98 36.83 49.43
N LEU A 161 -29.77 36.40 48.18
CA LEU A 161 -28.46 36.20 47.51
C LEU A 161 -27.81 37.50 46.98
N LEU A 162 -28.27 38.68 47.42
CA LEU A 162 -27.78 39.98 46.93
C LEU A 162 -27.49 41.00 48.04
N PHE A 163 -27.04 40.55 49.21
CA PHE A 163 -26.41 41.43 50.18
C PHE A 163 -25.02 40.92 50.55
N GLU A 164 -24.02 41.67 50.08
CA GLU A 164 -22.67 41.66 50.60
C GLU A 164 -22.74 42.02 52.09
N LYS A 165 -22.51 41.02 52.94
CA LYS A 165 -22.29 41.21 54.37
C LYS A 165 -20.81 41.03 54.62
N GLU A 166 -20.12 42.15 54.56
CA GLU A 166 -18.93 42.43 55.33
C GLU A 166 -19.17 41.99 56.79
N PHE A 167 -18.54 40.89 57.21
CA PHE A 167 -18.53 40.44 58.60
C PHE A 167 -17.11 39.97 58.98
N SER A 168 -16.36 40.92 59.56
CA SER A 168 -15.88 40.81 60.95
C SER A 168 -15.46 39.41 61.39
N TYR A 169 -14.16 39.10 61.26
CA TYR A 169 -13.50 38.17 62.18
C TYR A 169 -13.35 38.86 63.55
N ALA A 170 -14.36 38.68 64.39
CA ALA A 170 -14.24 38.82 65.83
C ALA A 170 -14.35 37.42 66.43
N GLY A 171 -13.20 36.81 66.70
CA GLY A 171 -13.10 35.49 67.31
C GLY A 171 -11.67 35.19 67.73
N GLU A 172 -11.37 35.52 68.99
CA GLU A 172 -10.28 34.98 69.83
C GLU A 172 -8.83 35.20 69.37
N TYR A 173 -8.32 36.40 69.70
CA TYR A 173 -6.91 36.53 70.09
C TYR A 173 -6.68 35.75 71.38
N PRO A 174 -5.66 34.87 71.49
CA PRO A 174 -5.17 34.51 72.80
C PRO A 174 -4.55 35.76 73.44
N ALA A 175 -4.84 35.94 74.72
CA ALA A 175 -4.26 36.98 75.54
C ALA A 175 -2.73 36.94 75.42
N SER A 176 -2.14 38.14 75.38
CA SER A 176 -0.75 38.41 75.68
C SER A 176 -0.12 37.36 76.62
N LEU A 177 0.80 36.55 76.11
CA LEU A 177 1.75 35.80 76.93
C LEU A 177 2.83 36.78 77.42
N VAL A 178 2.46 37.59 78.41
CA VAL A 178 3.41 38.18 79.36
C VAL A 178 3.47 37.22 80.53
N GLY A 179 4.56 36.46 80.60
CA GLY A 179 5.14 35.91 81.83
C GLY A 179 4.34 34.81 82.55
N GLU A 180 4.61 33.55 82.23
CA GLU A 180 5.24 32.59 83.14
C GLU A 180 5.59 31.31 82.36
N ARG A 181 6.67 30.64 82.76
CA ARG A 181 7.33 29.55 82.03
C ARG A 181 6.40 28.39 81.65
N LEU A 182 6.08 28.29 80.37
CA LEU A 182 5.87 27.04 79.63
C LEU A 182 6.56 27.26 78.27
N ARG A 183 7.67 26.57 78.03
CA ARG A 183 8.35 26.55 76.72
C ARG A 183 7.50 25.65 75.82
N ASP A 184 6.51 26.21 75.15
CA ASP A 184 5.71 25.46 74.19
C ASP A 184 6.05 25.96 72.78
N GLY A 185 6.39 25.03 71.88
CA GLY A 185 6.67 25.36 70.48
C GLY A 185 5.41 25.81 69.73
N LEU A 186 5.60 26.61 68.68
CA LEU A 186 4.56 27.08 67.78
C LEU A 186 4.92 26.74 66.33
N PHE A 187 4.08 25.97 65.65
CA PHE A 187 4.11 25.86 64.20
C PHE A 187 3.42 27.06 63.58
N THR A 188 4.14 27.85 62.79
CA THR A 188 3.57 28.93 61.98
C THR A 188 3.51 28.48 60.53
N VAL A 189 2.29 28.37 59.99
CA VAL A 189 2.01 28.16 58.56
C VAL A 189 1.86 29.52 57.92
N TYR A 190 2.74 29.88 56.99
CA TYR A 190 2.77 31.22 56.40
C TYR A 190 2.88 31.16 54.89
N ARG A 191 2.42 32.23 54.24
CA ARG A 191 2.46 32.37 52.78
C ARG A 191 3.83 32.88 52.31
N ASP A 192 4.42 32.18 51.35
CA ASP A 192 5.66 32.55 50.65
C ASP A 192 5.35 32.63 49.14
N GLY A 193 4.95 33.82 48.68
CA GLY A 193 4.47 34.06 47.31
C GLY A 193 3.05 33.53 47.08
N LYS A 194 2.89 32.58 46.15
CA LYS A 194 1.60 31.89 45.89
C LYS A 194 1.46 30.57 46.66
N GLU A 195 2.49 30.18 47.38
CA GLU A 195 2.61 28.90 48.06
C GLU A 195 2.78 29.13 49.57
N TRP A 196 2.74 28.06 50.34
CA TRP A 196 2.70 28.04 51.80
C TRP A 196 3.85 27.20 52.34
N ARG A 197 4.43 27.63 53.46
CA ARG A 197 5.52 26.95 54.16
C ARG A 197 5.21 26.90 55.65
N TRP A 198 5.95 26.10 56.40
CA TRP A 198 5.84 26.07 57.86
C TRP A 198 7.19 26.28 58.54
N ARG A 199 7.17 26.84 59.75
CA ARG A 199 8.32 26.93 60.67
C ARG A 199 7.90 26.55 62.08
N LEU A 200 8.80 25.91 62.82
CA LEU A 200 8.65 25.70 64.26
C LEU A 200 9.43 26.77 65.02
N ILE A 201 8.74 27.48 65.91
CA ILE A 201 9.27 28.60 66.70
C ILE A 201 9.16 28.24 68.17
N GLU A 202 10.26 28.33 68.92
CA GLU A 202 10.26 28.26 70.39
C GLU A 202 10.66 29.63 70.97
N GLN A 203 11.80 30.16 70.55
CA GLN A 203 12.23 31.56 70.75
C GLN A 203 12.72 32.17 69.43
N ASP A 204 13.51 31.38 68.71
CA ASP A 204 13.86 31.59 67.31
C ASP A 204 13.27 30.46 66.46
N ALA A 205 13.30 30.62 65.13
CA ALA A 205 12.87 29.57 64.22
C ALA A 205 13.92 28.45 64.19
N ILE A 206 13.58 27.29 64.75
CA ILE A 206 14.52 26.18 64.94
C ILE A 206 14.39 25.08 63.89
N ALA A 207 13.23 24.96 63.24
CA ALA A 207 12.98 24.02 62.14
C ALA A 207 12.09 24.66 61.07
N GLY A 208 12.25 24.25 59.82
CA GLY A 208 11.41 24.71 58.71
C GLY A 208 11.08 23.63 57.70
N SER A 209 10.06 23.91 56.86
CA SER A 209 9.72 23.06 55.73
C SER A 209 10.75 23.21 54.61
N PRO A 210 11.34 22.11 54.13
CA PRO A 210 12.21 22.15 52.95
C PRO A 210 11.39 22.57 51.72
N ASP A 211 10.17 22.04 51.59
CA ASP A 211 9.28 22.28 50.46
C ASP A 211 8.34 23.49 50.64
N ARG A 212 7.69 23.84 49.51
CA ARG A 212 6.57 24.79 49.38
C ARG A 212 5.28 24.03 49.01
N TYR A 213 4.16 24.44 49.58
CA TYR A 213 2.87 23.77 49.38
C TYR A 213 1.82 24.68 48.75
N PRO A 214 0.93 24.17 47.88
CA PRO A 214 -0.07 24.99 47.18
C PRO A 214 -1.11 25.70 48.08
N SER A 215 -1.35 25.21 49.30
CA SER A 215 -2.41 25.75 50.18
C SER A 215 -2.08 25.62 51.67
N HIS A 216 -2.66 26.51 52.49
CA HIS A 216 -2.50 26.43 53.95
C HIS A 216 -3.06 25.11 54.51
N LEU A 217 -4.22 24.65 54.02
CA LEU A 217 -4.84 23.40 54.47
C LEU A 217 -3.93 22.18 54.23
N GLU A 218 -3.24 22.14 53.10
CA GLU A 218 -2.26 21.09 52.81
C GLU A 218 -1.03 21.21 53.71
N THR A 219 -0.56 22.44 53.96
CA THR A 219 0.58 22.70 54.83
C THR A 219 0.28 22.30 56.28
N GLU A 220 -0.93 22.57 56.77
CA GLU A 220 -1.39 22.13 58.09
C GLU A 220 -1.42 20.59 58.20
N GLU A 221 -1.87 19.89 57.16
CA GLU A 221 -1.84 18.42 57.12
C GLU A 221 -0.41 17.88 57.18
N ILE A 222 0.54 18.53 56.49
CA ILE A 222 1.96 18.19 56.58
C ILE A 222 2.49 18.43 58.00
N VAL A 223 2.17 19.57 58.62
CA VAL A 223 2.56 19.86 60.00
C VAL A 223 2.06 18.78 60.96
N GLU A 224 0.82 18.33 60.84
CA GLU A 224 0.30 17.24 61.68
C GLU A 224 1.03 15.90 61.44
N SER A 225 1.47 15.63 60.21
CA SER A 225 2.33 14.48 59.90
C SER A 225 3.72 14.62 60.54
N VAL A 226 4.33 15.80 60.44
CA VAL A 226 5.63 16.14 61.04
C VAL A 226 5.60 15.94 62.56
N LYS A 227 4.57 16.45 63.24
CA LYS A 227 4.37 16.25 64.69
C LYS A 227 4.37 14.79 65.10
N THR A 228 3.72 13.95 64.28
CA THR A 228 3.62 12.51 64.52
C THR A 228 4.96 11.82 64.32
N LYS A 229 5.69 12.17 63.26
CA LYS A 229 6.96 11.52 62.87
C LYS A 229 8.13 11.89 63.78
N ILE A 230 8.22 13.15 64.24
CA ILE A 230 9.33 13.63 65.09
C ILE A 230 9.42 12.86 66.41
N GLY A 231 8.28 12.53 67.04
CA GLY A 231 8.26 11.90 68.36
C GLY A 231 8.91 10.51 68.41
N GLY A 232 9.02 9.83 67.28
CA GLY A 232 9.65 8.51 67.15
C GLY A 232 11.00 8.53 66.41
N ALA A 233 11.51 9.70 66.02
CA ALA A 233 12.62 9.77 65.09
C ALA A 233 13.97 9.32 65.71
N GLY A 234 14.71 8.49 64.98
CA GLY A 234 16.06 8.05 65.33
C GLY A 234 17.14 9.13 65.19
N LEU A 235 18.41 8.75 65.34
CA LEU A 235 19.58 9.60 65.06
C LEU A 235 20.51 8.84 64.11
N LEU A 236 20.87 9.47 63.00
CA LEU A 236 21.80 8.99 61.99
C LEU A 236 22.93 10.01 61.84
N GLU A 237 24.18 9.59 62.01
CA GLU A 237 25.36 10.46 61.88
C GLU A 237 26.21 10.00 60.70
N ILE A 238 26.46 10.91 59.75
CA ILE A 238 27.32 10.66 58.59
C ILE A 238 28.73 11.11 58.94
N LYS A 239 29.69 10.19 58.91
CA LYS A 239 31.12 10.47 59.20
C LYS A 239 32.05 10.26 58.02
N ASN A 240 31.57 9.59 56.99
CA ASN A 240 32.23 9.28 55.74
C ASN A 240 31.14 9.18 54.67
N ALA A 241 31.52 9.10 53.40
CA ALA A 241 30.57 8.79 52.33
C ALA A 241 29.80 7.49 52.62
N ALA A 242 28.50 7.48 52.30
CA ALA A 242 27.62 6.38 52.60
C ALA A 242 26.47 6.25 51.60
N PHE A 243 26.08 5.00 51.36
CA PHE A 243 24.86 4.66 50.66
C PHE A 243 23.70 4.61 51.64
N ARG A 244 22.65 5.38 51.38
CA ARG A 244 21.42 5.38 52.16
C ARG A 244 20.34 4.61 51.42
N LEU A 245 19.93 3.47 51.94
CA LEU A 245 18.82 2.67 51.42
C LEU A 245 17.52 3.06 52.14
N TYR A 246 16.45 3.22 51.36
CA TYR A 246 15.12 3.54 51.85
C TYR A 246 14.04 2.93 50.95
N GLU A 247 12.86 2.67 51.52
CA GLU A 247 11.69 2.24 50.78
C GLU A 247 10.87 3.47 50.38
N SER A 248 10.83 3.78 49.09
CA SER A 248 10.01 4.87 48.57
C SER A 248 8.52 4.67 48.88
N ARG A 249 7.73 5.73 48.81
CA ARG A 249 6.25 5.66 48.97
C ARG A 249 5.55 4.65 48.05
N GLN A 250 6.20 4.26 46.96
CA GLN A 250 5.68 3.30 45.98
C GLN A 250 5.97 1.84 46.36
N GLY A 251 6.64 1.60 47.49
CA GLY A 251 7.07 0.27 47.93
C GLY A 251 8.30 -0.25 47.18
N GLN A 252 9.01 0.63 46.47
CA GLN A 252 10.27 0.31 45.80
C GLN A 252 11.44 0.80 46.64
N TRP A 253 12.46 -0.04 46.77
CA TRP A 253 13.71 0.31 47.42
C TRP A 253 14.56 1.19 46.51
N ARG A 254 15.20 2.19 47.09
CA ARG A 254 16.11 3.12 46.40
C ARG A 254 17.31 3.37 47.27
N TRP A 255 18.38 3.87 46.67
CA TRP A 255 19.55 4.32 47.41
C TRP A 255 20.04 5.69 46.94
N LEU A 256 20.62 6.45 47.87
CA LEU A 256 21.37 7.68 47.59
C LEU A 256 22.81 7.51 48.04
N PHE A 257 23.78 7.92 47.23
CA PHE A 257 25.18 8.02 47.60
C PHE A 257 25.46 9.43 48.11
N ILE A 258 25.76 9.53 49.40
CA ILE A 258 25.81 10.79 50.14
C ILE A 258 27.20 10.93 50.73
N ARG A 259 27.78 12.11 50.59
CA ARG A 259 29.10 12.45 51.13
C ARG A 259 29.02 12.80 52.62
N GLU A 260 30.17 12.90 53.28
CA GLU A 260 30.28 13.38 54.68
C GLU A 260 29.61 14.74 54.91
N ASP A 261 29.61 15.61 53.89
CA ASP A 261 29.01 16.95 53.95
C ASP A 261 27.49 16.99 53.73
N GLY A 262 26.86 15.82 53.53
CA GLY A 262 25.43 15.71 53.25
C GLY A 262 25.05 15.96 51.78
N THR A 263 26.02 16.19 50.89
CA THR A 263 25.78 16.32 49.45
C THR A 263 25.47 14.95 48.83
N VAL A 264 24.43 14.90 47.99
CA VAL A 264 24.07 13.70 47.22
C VAL A 264 24.86 13.72 45.91
N LEU A 265 25.66 12.70 45.65
CA LEU A 265 26.48 12.58 44.44
C LEU A 265 25.87 11.62 43.41
N ALA A 266 25.14 10.61 43.88
CA ALA A 266 24.48 9.62 43.02
C ALA A 266 23.18 9.12 43.64
N ALA A 267 22.33 8.55 42.80
CA ALA A 267 21.13 7.83 43.19
C ALA A 267 20.99 6.53 42.40
N SER A 268 20.19 5.61 42.92
CA SER A 268 19.71 4.44 42.17
C SER A 268 18.92 4.90 40.95
N GLY A 269 19.32 4.47 39.75
CA GLY A 269 18.66 4.87 38.50
C GLY A 269 17.19 4.44 38.43
N SER A 270 16.85 3.30 39.02
CA SER A 270 15.49 2.76 39.11
C SER A 270 15.11 2.37 40.54
N GLY A 271 13.84 2.03 40.77
CA GLY A 271 13.36 1.51 42.05
C GLY A 271 13.37 -0.01 42.08
N PHE A 272 14.01 -0.59 43.09
CA PHE A 272 14.16 -2.03 43.26
C PHE A 272 12.95 -2.65 43.97
N GLU A 273 12.65 -3.92 43.66
CA GLU A 273 11.51 -4.63 44.29
C GLU A 273 11.71 -4.91 45.78
N ASN A 274 12.97 -5.06 46.20
CA ASN A 274 13.32 -5.40 47.57
C ASN A 274 14.67 -4.81 47.97
N ARG A 275 14.91 -4.84 49.28
CA ARG A 275 16.13 -4.32 49.92
C ARG A 275 17.40 -4.98 49.42
N ASP A 276 17.36 -6.28 49.15
CA ASP A 276 18.55 -7.03 48.75
C ASP A 276 18.96 -6.65 47.33
N ALA A 277 18.02 -6.45 46.41
CA ALA A 277 18.28 -5.93 45.07
C ALA A 277 18.87 -4.51 45.09
N ALA A 278 18.37 -3.63 45.98
CA ALA A 278 18.97 -2.31 46.16
C ALA A 278 20.40 -2.37 46.73
N ALA A 279 20.67 -3.31 47.64
CA ALA A 279 22.01 -3.53 48.19
C ALA A 279 22.96 -4.17 47.18
N GLU A 280 22.44 -5.01 46.28
CA GLU A 280 23.16 -5.61 45.15
C GLU A 280 23.59 -4.53 44.15
N SER A 281 22.69 -3.63 43.74
CA SER A 281 23.07 -2.47 42.92
C SER A 281 24.16 -1.58 43.55
N VAL A 282 24.13 -1.41 44.87
CA VAL A 282 25.23 -0.73 45.59
C VAL A 282 26.52 -1.55 45.53
N HIS A 283 26.44 -2.88 45.64
CA HIS A 283 27.59 -3.75 45.49
C HIS A 283 28.21 -3.64 44.11
N ASP A 284 27.40 -3.64 43.05
CA ASP A 284 27.83 -3.53 41.66
C ASP A 284 28.54 -2.19 41.41
N LEU A 285 27.97 -1.08 41.90
CA LEU A 285 28.63 0.21 41.81
C LEU A 285 29.96 0.25 42.59
N LYS A 286 30.06 -0.47 43.72
CA LYS A 286 31.31 -0.57 44.49
C LYS A 286 32.35 -1.48 43.83
N GLU A 287 31.90 -2.52 43.12
CA GLU A 287 32.76 -3.49 42.43
C GLU A 287 33.27 -2.94 41.10
N PHE A 288 32.37 -2.48 40.24
CA PHE A 288 32.68 -2.07 38.87
C PHE A 288 32.93 -0.56 38.74
N GLY A 289 32.32 0.27 39.58
CA GLY A 289 32.42 1.73 39.48
C GLY A 289 33.86 2.28 39.51
N PRO A 290 34.78 1.83 40.38
CA PRO A 290 36.14 2.36 40.41
C PRO A 290 36.93 2.21 39.11
N ASP A 291 36.76 1.09 38.40
CA ASP A 291 37.53 0.71 37.21
C ASP A 291 36.74 0.84 35.90
N ALA A 292 35.44 1.19 35.95
CA ALA A 292 34.57 1.33 34.78
C ALA A 292 35.15 2.30 33.74
N THR A 293 35.05 1.97 32.45
CA THR A 293 35.46 2.86 31.36
C THR A 293 34.50 4.04 31.24
N VAL A 294 34.99 5.25 30.93
CA VAL A 294 34.10 6.36 30.52
C VAL A 294 33.86 6.24 29.01
N LEU A 295 32.60 6.06 28.60
CA LEU A 295 32.23 6.02 27.20
C LEU A 295 32.39 7.42 26.58
N ASP A 296 33.20 7.49 25.53
CA ASP A 296 33.40 8.70 24.73
C ASP A 296 33.23 8.32 23.25
N ILE A 297 32.14 8.77 22.65
CA ILE A 297 31.82 8.50 21.24
C ILE A 297 32.27 9.71 20.43
N ASP A 298 33.33 9.53 19.63
CA ASP A 298 33.80 10.54 18.68
C ASP A 298 32.98 10.42 17.38
N GLY A 299 31.92 11.21 17.27
CA GLY A 299 31.00 11.21 16.13
C GLY A 299 30.01 10.04 16.12
N ALA A 300 30.49 8.81 15.97
CA ALA A 300 29.65 7.60 16.02
C ALA A 300 30.44 6.36 16.47
N ALA A 301 29.72 5.36 16.98
CA ALA A 301 30.29 4.08 17.35
C ALA A 301 29.31 2.92 17.13
N PHE A 302 29.85 1.76 16.79
CA PHE A 302 29.13 0.51 16.79
C PHE A 302 28.99 -0.03 18.20
N ASP A 303 27.77 -0.39 18.55
CA ASP A 303 27.38 -0.94 19.83
C ASP A 303 26.88 -2.36 19.62
N CYS A 304 27.65 -3.35 20.09
CA CYS A 304 27.32 -4.77 19.97
C CYS A 304 26.77 -5.27 21.30
N TYR A 305 25.50 -5.66 21.31
CA TYR A 305 24.78 -6.00 22.52
C TYR A 305 24.07 -7.36 22.40
N ALA A 306 23.80 -7.99 23.54
CA ALA A 306 23.04 -9.23 23.61
C ALA A 306 21.54 -8.94 23.71
N ASP A 307 20.74 -9.61 22.87
CA ASP A 307 19.28 -9.56 22.86
C ASP A 307 18.73 -10.99 22.75
N GLY A 308 18.05 -11.45 23.80
CA GLY A 308 17.43 -12.78 23.82
C GLY A 308 18.41 -13.96 23.64
N GLY A 309 19.68 -13.80 24.00
CA GLY A 309 20.74 -14.80 23.83
C GLY A 309 21.38 -14.82 22.44
N GLN A 310 21.02 -13.88 21.56
CA GLN A 310 21.72 -13.59 20.31
C GLN A 310 22.40 -12.24 20.38
N TRP A 311 23.38 -12.01 19.53
CA TRP A 311 24.10 -10.74 19.43
C TRP A 311 23.53 -9.90 18.29
N ARG A 312 23.38 -8.61 18.52
CA ARG A 312 23.02 -7.63 17.49
C ARG A 312 23.99 -6.46 17.59
N TRP A 313 24.01 -5.63 16.56
CA TRP A 313 24.75 -4.38 16.59
C TRP A 313 23.87 -3.23 16.13
N ARG A 314 24.11 -2.06 16.71
CA ARG A 314 23.54 -0.79 16.28
C ARG A 314 24.64 0.25 16.13
N LEU A 315 24.48 1.16 15.19
CA LEU A 315 25.32 2.34 15.07
C LEU A 315 24.66 3.47 15.85
N VAL A 316 25.37 4.02 16.82
CA VAL A 316 24.90 5.12 17.64
C VAL A 316 25.74 6.38 17.41
N ASP A 317 25.12 7.55 17.54
CA ASP A 317 25.82 8.84 17.50
C ASP A 317 26.39 9.23 18.87
N GLU A 318 26.99 10.42 18.95
CA GLU A 318 27.55 11.01 20.18
C GLU A 318 26.56 11.13 21.35
N HIS A 319 25.25 11.07 21.10
CA HIS A 319 24.19 11.12 22.11
C HIS A 319 23.60 9.74 22.43
N ARG A 320 24.24 8.66 21.95
CA ARG A 320 23.70 7.29 21.94
C ARG A 320 22.34 7.15 21.25
N SER A 321 21.98 8.06 20.34
CA SER A 321 20.80 7.86 19.50
C SER A 321 21.13 6.87 18.40
N THR A 322 20.31 5.83 18.24
CA THR A 322 20.49 4.85 17.16
C THR A 322 20.27 5.54 15.82
N VAL A 323 21.28 5.50 14.95
CA VAL A 323 21.16 6.04 13.58
C VAL A 323 20.90 4.94 12.56
N ALA A 324 21.39 3.73 12.85
CA ALA A 324 21.16 2.55 12.05
C ALA A 324 21.38 1.27 12.87
N GLN A 325 20.86 0.14 12.40
CA GLN A 325 20.96 -1.13 13.11
C GLN A 325 20.98 -2.32 12.15
N THR A 326 21.48 -3.46 12.64
CA THR A 326 21.33 -4.75 11.93
C THR A 326 19.88 -5.24 11.97
N SER A 327 19.44 -5.86 10.88
CA SER A 327 18.22 -6.69 10.86
C SER A 327 18.49 -8.15 11.20
N THR A 328 19.78 -8.56 11.20
CA THR A 328 20.23 -9.94 11.41
C THR A 328 20.79 -10.11 12.83
N ALA A 329 20.41 -11.22 13.48
CA ALA A 329 20.95 -11.62 14.77
C ALA A 329 22.10 -12.63 14.60
N PHE A 330 23.11 -12.54 15.45
CA PHE A 330 24.35 -13.31 15.39
C PHE A 330 24.48 -14.25 16.59
N GLU A 331 25.18 -15.38 16.43
CA GLU A 331 25.36 -16.34 17.55
C GLU A 331 26.41 -15.88 18.58
N THR A 332 27.35 -15.03 18.16
CA THR A 332 28.47 -14.58 19.01
C THR A 332 28.76 -13.10 18.81
N ARG A 333 29.31 -12.45 19.85
CA ARG A 333 29.77 -11.06 19.79
C ARG A 333 30.73 -10.82 18.63
N GLY A 334 31.74 -11.66 18.49
CA GLY A 334 32.72 -11.55 17.40
C GLY A 334 32.13 -11.68 16.00
N ALA A 335 30.99 -12.38 15.83
CA ALA A 335 30.28 -12.42 14.56
C ALA A 335 29.53 -11.10 14.27
N ALA A 336 28.94 -10.48 15.32
CA ALA A 336 28.35 -9.15 15.19
C ALA A 336 29.42 -8.09 14.86
N GLU A 337 30.58 -8.12 15.54
CA GLU A 337 31.73 -7.25 15.26
C GLU A 337 32.30 -7.47 13.86
N ALA A 338 32.38 -8.73 13.38
CA ALA A 338 32.80 -8.99 12.00
C ALA A 338 31.80 -8.41 10.97
N ALA A 339 30.51 -8.38 11.30
CA ALA A 339 29.49 -7.80 10.44
C ALA A 339 29.57 -6.27 10.37
N THR A 340 29.93 -5.57 11.45
CA THR A 340 30.14 -4.13 11.42
C THR A 340 31.33 -3.76 10.52
N GLU A 341 32.41 -4.53 10.57
CA GLU A 341 33.56 -4.35 9.67
C GLU A 341 33.19 -4.62 8.20
N HIS A 342 32.38 -5.66 7.95
CA HIS A 342 31.86 -5.95 6.62
C HIS A 342 31.07 -4.78 6.04
N VAL A 343 30.14 -4.21 6.80
CA VAL A 343 29.35 -3.01 6.41
C VAL A 343 30.27 -1.83 6.13
N ARG A 344 31.24 -1.57 7.03
CA ARG A 344 32.20 -0.46 6.90
C ARG A 344 33.04 -0.55 5.62
N SER A 345 33.46 -1.75 5.26
CA SER A 345 34.27 -1.97 4.05
C SER A 345 33.51 -1.75 2.72
N ARG A 346 32.18 -1.64 2.76
CA ARG A 346 31.33 -1.58 1.57
C ARG A 346 30.53 -0.30 1.41
N ILE A 347 30.44 0.53 2.45
CA ILE A 347 29.54 1.70 2.49
C ILE A 347 29.91 2.77 1.46
N ASP A 348 31.20 2.97 1.21
CA ASP A 348 31.72 4.03 0.34
C ASP A 348 31.30 3.86 -1.13
N ASP A 349 31.18 2.61 -1.57
CA ASP A 349 30.80 2.24 -2.92
C ASP A 349 29.27 2.04 -3.07
N ALA A 350 28.51 2.21 -1.99
CA ALA A 350 27.11 1.84 -1.98
C ALA A 350 26.25 2.80 -2.81
N GLY A 351 25.53 2.27 -3.80
CA GLY A 351 24.60 3.03 -4.63
C GLY A 351 23.31 3.41 -3.89
N LYS A 352 22.39 4.09 -4.59
CA LYS A 352 21.03 4.34 -4.10
C LYS A 352 20.03 3.75 -5.09
N LEU A 353 19.09 2.96 -4.58
CA LEU A 353 17.99 2.36 -5.35
C LEU A 353 16.67 2.89 -4.79
N VAL A 354 15.84 3.49 -5.64
CA VAL A 354 14.49 3.96 -5.27
C VAL A 354 13.49 3.28 -6.18
N LEU A 355 12.57 2.54 -5.59
CA LEU A 355 11.49 1.86 -6.30
C LEU A 355 10.15 2.48 -5.87
N ASP A 356 9.48 3.17 -6.78
CA ASP A 356 8.17 3.78 -6.49
C ASP A 356 7.04 2.74 -6.46
N ALA A 357 7.15 1.69 -7.29
CA ALA A 357 6.18 0.59 -7.34
C ALA A 357 6.82 -0.71 -7.82
N PHE A 358 7.53 -0.65 -8.94
CA PHE A 358 8.19 -1.80 -9.57
C PHE A 358 9.61 -1.43 -9.98
N GLY A 359 10.44 -2.44 -10.21
CA GLY A 359 11.74 -2.32 -10.82
C GLY A 359 12.14 -3.60 -11.55
N VAL A 360 12.97 -3.49 -12.59
CA VAL A 360 13.54 -4.66 -13.27
C VAL A 360 15.01 -4.78 -12.93
N GLU A 361 15.36 -5.82 -12.18
CA GLU A 361 16.74 -6.17 -11.84
C GLU A 361 17.33 -7.03 -12.95
N LEU A 362 18.52 -6.66 -13.42
CA LEU A 362 19.37 -7.45 -14.30
C LEU A 362 20.41 -8.17 -13.44
N PHE A 363 20.49 -9.49 -13.56
CA PHE A 363 21.42 -10.29 -12.79
C PHE A 363 22.06 -11.41 -13.64
N GLU A 364 23.20 -11.90 -13.19
CA GLU A 364 23.91 -13.02 -13.81
C GLU A 364 23.56 -14.33 -13.09
N ASP A 365 23.13 -15.34 -13.84
CA ASP A 365 22.76 -16.67 -13.38
C ASP A 365 23.43 -17.70 -14.31
N ASP A 366 24.30 -18.55 -13.77
CA ASP A 366 25.07 -19.57 -14.52
C ASP A 366 25.79 -19.05 -15.79
N ALA A 367 26.43 -17.87 -15.69
CA ALA A 367 27.12 -17.18 -16.79
C ALA A 367 26.20 -16.67 -17.93
N GLU A 368 24.89 -16.67 -17.72
CA GLU A 368 23.90 -16.01 -18.55
C GLU A 368 23.28 -14.82 -17.82
N TRP A 369 22.94 -13.77 -18.56
CA TRP A 369 22.22 -12.63 -18.01
C TRP A 369 20.72 -12.91 -18.03
N ARG A 370 20.05 -12.66 -16.92
CA ARG A 370 18.60 -12.75 -16.77
C ARG A 370 18.04 -11.45 -16.21
N TRP A 371 16.73 -11.34 -16.22
CA TRP A 371 16.05 -10.24 -15.57
C TRP A 371 14.90 -10.76 -14.71
N ARG A 372 14.61 -10.04 -13.63
CA ARG A 372 13.43 -10.24 -12.81
C ARG A 372 12.73 -8.92 -12.55
N LEU A 373 11.40 -8.97 -12.51
CA LEU A 373 10.55 -7.88 -12.09
C LEU A 373 10.33 -8.01 -10.58
N VAL A 374 10.63 -6.95 -9.83
CA VAL A 374 10.42 -6.87 -8.38
C VAL A 374 9.46 -5.72 -8.06
N ASP A 375 8.68 -5.86 -6.99
CA ASP A 375 7.91 -4.74 -6.43
C ASP A 375 8.72 -3.94 -5.39
N ALA A 376 8.14 -2.84 -4.90
CA ALA A 376 8.76 -2.01 -3.86
C ALA A 376 8.93 -2.75 -2.51
N ASN A 377 8.24 -3.86 -2.30
CA ASN A 377 8.36 -4.71 -1.11
C ASN A 377 9.33 -5.88 -1.33
N GLU A 378 10.17 -5.82 -2.37
CA GLU A 378 11.20 -6.83 -2.66
C GLU A 378 10.60 -8.18 -3.07
N THR A 379 9.32 -8.21 -3.44
CA THR A 379 8.66 -9.42 -3.93
C THR A 379 8.99 -9.58 -5.41
N GLU A 380 9.64 -10.70 -5.75
CA GLU A 380 9.83 -11.10 -7.13
C GLU A 380 8.47 -11.43 -7.76
N LEU A 381 8.08 -10.66 -8.78
CA LEU A 381 6.82 -10.78 -9.48
C LEU A 381 6.94 -11.64 -10.74
N ALA A 382 8.06 -11.56 -11.45
CA ALA A 382 8.33 -12.39 -12.61
C ALA A 382 9.82 -12.54 -12.89
N ILE A 383 10.17 -13.61 -13.59
CA ILE A 383 11.53 -13.92 -13.99
C ILE A 383 11.58 -14.29 -15.48
N SER A 384 12.64 -13.87 -16.16
CA SER A 384 12.90 -14.24 -17.54
C SER A 384 13.14 -15.75 -17.69
N THR A 385 12.47 -16.39 -18.64
CA THR A 385 12.66 -17.82 -18.95
C THR A 385 13.89 -18.09 -19.81
N THR A 386 14.42 -17.05 -20.47
CA THR A 386 15.54 -17.15 -21.40
C THR A 386 16.72 -16.33 -20.90
N GLY A 387 17.92 -16.93 -20.96
CA GLY A 387 19.17 -16.24 -20.65
C GLY A 387 19.71 -15.47 -21.85
N PHE A 388 20.49 -14.44 -21.57
CA PHE A 388 21.12 -13.56 -22.55
C PHE A 388 22.64 -13.63 -22.43
N THR A 389 23.32 -13.56 -23.56
CA THR A 389 24.79 -13.70 -23.60
C THR A 389 25.57 -12.49 -23.08
N SER A 390 24.89 -11.38 -22.75
CA SER A 390 25.54 -10.17 -22.23
C SER A 390 24.52 -9.24 -21.58
N ARG A 391 24.96 -8.47 -20.57
CA ARG A 391 24.19 -7.40 -19.94
C ARG A 391 23.46 -6.50 -20.93
N ARG A 392 24.18 -5.97 -21.92
CA ARG A 392 23.60 -5.04 -22.92
C ARG A 392 22.44 -5.66 -23.71
N ARG A 393 22.45 -6.99 -23.93
CA ARG A 393 21.36 -7.68 -24.63
C ARG A 393 20.13 -7.84 -23.75
N VAL A 394 20.31 -8.23 -22.48
CA VAL A 394 19.17 -8.33 -21.55
C VAL A 394 18.55 -6.95 -21.30
N GLU A 395 19.37 -5.93 -21.11
CA GLU A 395 18.92 -4.55 -20.92
C GLU A 395 18.11 -4.05 -22.11
N SER A 396 18.61 -4.27 -23.34
CA SER A 396 17.88 -3.91 -24.56
C SER A 396 16.56 -4.67 -24.70
N ALA A 397 16.51 -5.95 -24.30
CA ALA A 397 15.30 -6.75 -24.35
C ALA A 397 14.27 -6.29 -23.30
N VAL A 398 14.72 -5.90 -22.11
CA VAL A 398 13.87 -5.33 -21.06
C VAL A 398 13.28 -3.99 -21.48
N TYR A 399 14.08 -3.08 -22.06
CA TYR A 399 13.55 -1.80 -22.56
C TYR A 399 12.53 -2.00 -23.68
N ASP A 400 12.77 -2.95 -24.58
CA ASP A 400 11.80 -3.29 -25.63
C ASP A 400 10.52 -3.91 -25.03
N LEU A 401 10.65 -4.78 -24.03
CA LEU A 401 9.52 -5.32 -23.28
C LEU A 401 8.70 -4.23 -22.60
N LEU A 402 9.32 -3.35 -21.80
CA LEU A 402 8.62 -2.29 -21.05
C LEU A 402 7.86 -1.34 -21.97
N LYS A 403 8.43 -1.04 -23.15
CA LYS A 403 7.78 -0.20 -24.17
C LYS A 403 6.46 -0.79 -24.69
N HIS A 404 6.31 -2.11 -24.72
CA HIS A 404 5.14 -2.77 -25.32
C HIS A 404 4.21 -3.42 -24.29
N VAL A 405 4.72 -3.81 -23.11
CA VAL A 405 3.94 -4.52 -22.09
C VAL A 405 2.76 -3.69 -21.58
N GLY A 406 2.89 -2.36 -21.52
CA GLY A 406 1.83 -1.45 -21.08
C GLY A 406 0.54 -1.52 -21.90
N ASN A 407 0.65 -1.86 -23.20
CA ASN A 407 -0.50 -2.03 -24.11
C ASN A 407 -0.71 -3.49 -24.53
N ALA A 408 0.02 -4.43 -23.93
CA ALA A 408 -0.08 -5.84 -24.28
C ALA A 408 -1.48 -6.37 -23.98
N PRO A 409 -2.11 -7.13 -24.89
CA PRO A 409 -3.39 -7.75 -24.61
C PRO A 409 -3.22 -8.80 -23.49
N ILE A 410 -4.23 -8.86 -22.61
CA ILE A 410 -4.35 -9.93 -21.62
C ILE A 410 -5.15 -11.07 -22.26
N LEU A 411 -4.54 -12.24 -22.38
CA LEU A 411 -5.14 -13.44 -22.95
C LEU A 411 -5.68 -14.33 -21.81
N GLU A 412 -6.93 -14.75 -21.94
CA GLU A 412 -7.58 -15.64 -20.99
C GLU A 412 -7.10 -17.10 -21.16
N PRO A 413 -7.04 -17.89 -20.07
CA PRO A 413 -6.78 -19.31 -20.20
C PRO A 413 -7.99 -19.99 -20.84
N GLU A 414 -7.72 -21.06 -21.59
CA GLU A 414 -8.76 -21.93 -22.15
C GLU A 414 -9.83 -21.19 -22.97
N GLN A 415 -9.48 -20.03 -23.56
CA GLN A 415 -10.34 -19.32 -24.50
C GLN A 415 -9.67 -19.23 -25.86
N PRO A 416 -10.40 -19.53 -26.94
CA PRO A 416 -9.87 -19.38 -28.27
C PRO A 416 -9.71 -17.89 -28.62
N ALA A 417 -8.75 -17.59 -29.50
CA ALA A 417 -8.41 -16.23 -29.86
C ALA A 417 -7.88 -16.11 -31.29
N TYR A 418 -8.22 -15.01 -31.95
CA TYR A 418 -7.47 -14.51 -33.10
C TYR A 418 -6.34 -13.64 -32.60
N LEU A 419 -5.10 -14.08 -32.83
CA LEU A 419 -3.90 -13.30 -32.51
C LEU A 419 -3.41 -12.57 -33.75
N VAL A 420 -3.69 -11.27 -33.82
CA VAL A 420 -3.31 -10.38 -34.93
C VAL A 420 -1.95 -9.78 -34.62
N SER A 421 -0.95 -9.98 -35.47
CA SER A 421 0.42 -9.51 -35.23
C SER A 421 1.15 -9.12 -36.53
N PRO A 422 2.10 -8.18 -36.47
CA PRO A 422 2.96 -7.85 -37.60
C PRO A 422 4.10 -8.87 -37.76
N SER A 423 4.40 -9.22 -39.01
CA SER A 423 5.62 -9.93 -39.38
C SER A 423 6.84 -9.00 -39.35
N ASP A 424 8.04 -9.58 -39.39
CA ASP A 424 9.31 -8.84 -39.48
C ASP A 424 9.39 -7.91 -40.70
N GLU A 425 8.68 -8.22 -41.77
CA GLU A 425 8.63 -7.43 -43.01
C GLU A 425 7.53 -6.35 -42.98
N GLY A 426 6.80 -6.23 -41.87
CA GLY A 426 5.74 -5.24 -41.66
C GLY A 426 4.35 -5.64 -42.17
N ALA A 427 4.22 -6.81 -42.80
CA ALA A 427 2.93 -7.36 -43.21
C ALA A 427 2.20 -7.99 -42.01
N TRP A 428 0.88 -7.83 -41.93
CA TRP A 428 0.07 -8.26 -40.79
C TRP A 428 -0.57 -9.64 -41.03
N ARG A 429 -0.56 -10.47 -39.99
CA ARG A 429 -1.15 -11.81 -40.02
C ARG A 429 -1.96 -12.09 -38.77
N TRP A 430 -2.99 -12.92 -38.91
CA TRP A 430 -3.72 -13.44 -37.79
C TRP A 430 -3.57 -14.95 -37.70
N HIS A 431 -3.54 -15.47 -36.48
CA HIS A 431 -3.59 -16.89 -36.18
C HIS A 431 -4.83 -17.16 -35.35
N LEU A 432 -5.66 -18.11 -35.76
CA LEU A 432 -6.75 -18.62 -34.94
C LEU A 432 -6.19 -19.71 -34.03
N VAL A 433 -6.29 -19.46 -32.74
CA VAL A 433 -5.75 -20.29 -31.68
C VAL A 433 -6.90 -20.86 -30.86
N THR A 434 -6.82 -22.13 -30.54
CA THR A 434 -7.75 -22.85 -29.67
C THR A 434 -7.50 -22.54 -28.19
N ASP A 435 -8.38 -23.03 -27.33
CA ASP A 435 -8.25 -22.98 -25.87
C ASP A 435 -6.99 -23.70 -25.36
N ASP A 436 -6.54 -24.75 -26.05
CA ASP A 436 -5.31 -25.52 -25.77
C ASP A 436 -4.03 -24.97 -26.44
N ASP A 437 -4.05 -23.72 -26.91
CA ASP A 437 -2.91 -23.04 -27.55
C ASP A 437 -2.49 -23.59 -28.93
N ARG A 438 -3.28 -24.44 -29.60
CA ARG A 438 -2.96 -24.88 -30.96
C ARG A 438 -3.41 -23.86 -32.00
N VAL A 439 -2.53 -23.60 -32.98
CA VAL A 439 -2.93 -22.81 -34.16
C VAL A 439 -3.66 -23.73 -35.12
N ILE A 440 -4.90 -23.37 -35.49
CA ILE A 440 -5.73 -24.18 -36.38
C ILE A 440 -5.98 -23.51 -37.72
N ALA A 441 -5.91 -22.18 -37.77
CA ALA A 441 -6.08 -21.40 -38.98
C ALA A 441 -5.16 -20.17 -39.00
N ARG A 442 -4.89 -19.69 -40.20
CA ARG A 442 -4.17 -18.44 -40.45
C ARG A 442 -4.76 -17.74 -41.67
N ASN A 443 -4.58 -16.44 -41.78
CA ASN A 443 -4.91 -15.75 -43.03
C ASN A 443 -4.06 -16.27 -44.20
N HIS A 444 -4.68 -16.39 -45.37
CA HIS A 444 -4.02 -16.82 -46.61
C HIS A 444 -2.95 -15.80 -47.03
N ASP A 445 -3.40 -14.57 -47.29
CA ASP A 445 -2.55 -13.45 -47.66
C ASP A 445 -2.33 -12.51 -46.47
N ALA A 446 -1.09 -12.08 -46.28
CA ALA A 446 -0.75 -11.07 -45.28
C ALA A 446 -1.38 -9.72 -45.63
N ALA A 447 -1.97 -9.05 -44.65
CA ALA A 447 -2.54 -7.72 -44.84
C ALA A 447 -1.44 -6.65 -44.82
N SER A 448 -1.67 -5.54 -45.52
CA SER A 448 -0.76 -4.39 -45.53
C SER A 448 -0.74 -3.62 -44.20
N ASP A 449 -1.79 -3.76 -43.40
CA ASP A 449 -2.00 -3.03 -42.15
C ASP A 449 -2.85 -3.85 -41.16
N GLU A 450 -2.79 -3.47 -39.90
CA GLU A 450 -3.54 -4.09 -38.80
C GLU A 450 -5.03 -4.14 -39.08
N SER A 451 -5.62 -3.01 -39.50
CA SER A 451 -7.07 -2.91 -39.70
C SER A 451 -7.58 -3.85 -40.79
N GLY A 452 -6.81 -4.06 -41.86
CA GLY A 452 -7.09 -5.06 -42.88
C GLY A 452 -7.06 -6.48 -42.33
N CYS A 453 -6.08 -6.78 -41.47
CA CYS A 453 -5.95 -8.09 -40.84
C CYS A 453 -7.09 -8.36 -39.85
N VAL A 454 -7.46 -7.37 -39.03
CA VAL A 454 -8.59 -7.45 -38.09
C VAL A 454 -9.90 -7.66 -38.85
N ARG A 455 -10.17 -6.88 -39.91
CA ARG A 455 -11.37 -7.08 -40.75
C ARG A 455 -11.44 -8.48 -41.35
N ALA A 456 -10.29 -9.07 -41.71
CA ALA A 456 -10.26 -10.45 -42.20
C ALA A 456 -10.63 -11.46 -41.10
N ALA A 457 -10.14 -11.28 -39.87
CA ALA A 457 -10.53 -12.11 -38.73
C ALA A 457 -12.03 -11.94 -38.39
N GLU A 458 -12.53 -10.70 -38.32
CA GLU A 458 -13.95 -10.38 -38.08
C GLU A 458 -14.86 -11.05 -39.11
N TRP A 459 -14.47 -11.00 -40.39
CA TRP A 459 -15.25 -11.63 -41.45
C TRP A 459 -15.32 -13.16 -41.28
N MET A 460 -14.22 -13.80 -40.86
CA MET A 460 -14.22 -15.22 -40.54
C MET A 460 -15.11 -15.53 -39.33
N THR A 461 -15.04 -14.74 -38.26
CA THR A 461 -15.92 -14.88 -37.09
C THR A 461 -17.41 -14.80 -37.47
N GLU A 462 -17.79 -13.87 -38.35
CA GLU A 462 -19.18 -13.66 -38.74
C GLU A 462 -19.72 -14.78 -39.65
N HIS A 463 -18.89 -15.34 -40.54
CA HIS A 463 -19.37 -16.23 -41.61
C HIS A 463 -18.96 -17.70 -41.44
N ALA A 464 -18.04 -18.04 -40.53
CA ALA A 464 -17.54 -19.42 -40.42
C ALA A 464 -18.65 -20.42 -40.07
N ALA A 465 -19.53 -20.13 -39.10
CA ALA A 465 -20.58 -21.07 -38.68
C ALA A 465 -21.64 -21.38 -39.76
N GLU A 466 -21.86 -20.47 -40.70
CA GLU A 466 -22.83 -20.63 -41.78
C GLU A 466 -22.19 -21.13 -43.08
N ALA A 467 -20.87 -21.31 -43.10
CA ALA A 467 -20.14 -21.67 -44.29
C ALA A 467 -20.31 -23.15 -44.64
N ASP A 468 -20.70 -23.41 -45.88
CA ASP A 468 -20.78 -24.77 -46.42
C ASP A 468 -19.37 -25.39 -46.48
N THR A 469 -19.27 -26.69 -46.15
CA THR A 469 -18.05 -27.47 -46.41
C THR A 469 -18.19 -28.19 -47.74
N VAL A 470 -17.27 -27.92 -48.67
CA VAL A 470 -17.29 -28.46 -50.03
C VAL A 470 -15.97 -29.14 -50.36
N VAL A 471 -16.05 -30.20 -51.15
CA VAL A 471 -14.88 -30.92 -51.63
C VAL A 471 -14.74 -30.73 -53.12
N VAL A 472 -13.60 -30.18 -53.51
CA VAL A 472 -13.31 -29.84 -54.90
C VAL A 472 -12.22 -30.77 -55.40
N GLU A 473 -12.64 -31.85 -56.07
CA GLU A 473 -11.73 -32.85 -56.65
C GLU A 473 -11.35 -32.52 -58.10
N ASN A 474 -12.12 -31.65 -58.75
CA ASN A 474 -11.94 -31.22 -60.14
C ASN A 474 -12.40 -29.76 -60.26
N ALA A 475 -12.18 -29.14 -61.43
CA ALA A 475 -12.73 -27.82 -61.71
C ALA A 475 -14.26 -27.78 -61.55
N GLU A 476 -14.79 -26.60 -61.19
CA GLU A 476 -16.22 -26.34 -60.99
C GLU A 476 -16.64 -24.99 -61.58
N PHE A 477 -17.82 -24.94 -62.20
CA PHE A 477 -18.47 -23.66 -62.51
C PHE A 477 -19.13 -23.12 -61.25
N GLU A 478 -18.68 -21.99 -60.75
CA GLU A 478 -19.32 -21.30 -59.63
C GLU A 478 -20.11 -20.11 -60.14
N TYR A 479 -21.32 -19.93 -59.65
CA TYR A 479 -22.08 -18.70 -59.84
C TYR A 479 -22.42 -18.06 -58.52
N TYR A 480 -22.23 -16.74 -58.46
CA TYR A 480 -22.29 -15.95 -57.24
C TYR A 480 -22.98 -14.62 -57.51
N ARG A 481 -23.45 -13.97 -56.46
CA ARG A 481 -24.09 -12.65 -56.56
C ARG A 481 -23.05 -11.54 -56.43
N ALA A 482 -22.71 -10.90 -57.55
CA ALA A 482 -21.88 -9.70 -57.58
C ALA A 482 -22.74 -8.43 -57.41
N PRO A 483 -22.14 -7.25 -57.11
CA PRO A 483 -22.88 -5.99 -56.99
C PRO A 483 -23.70 -5.62 -58.23
N ALA A 484 -23.25 -6.01 -59.41
CA ALA A 484 -23.89 -5.72 -60.69
C ALA A 484 -24.93 -6.77 -61.14
N GLY A 485 -25.10 -7.86 -60.40
CA GLY A 485 -25.94 -9.01 -60.77
C GLY A 485 -25.26 -10.35 -60.51
N TRP A 486 -25.90 -11.44 -60.91
CA TRP A 486 -25.30 -12.77 -60.85
C TRP A 486 -24.19 -12.92 -61.89
N ASN A 487 -23.05 -13.46 -61.51
CA ASN A 487 -21.99 -13.79 -62.46
C ASN A 487 -21.48 -15.21 -62.21
N TRP A 488 -20.70 -15.74 -63.13
CA TRP A 488 -20.10 -17.06 -63.01
C TRP A 488 -18.61 -17.05 -63.31
N ARG A 489 -17.90 -18.03 -62.76
CA ARG A 489 -16.49 -18.31 -63.01
C ARG A 489 -16.25 -19.82 -63.05
N LEU A 490 -15.31 -20.28 -63.86
CA LEU A 490 -14.81 -21.65 -63.85
C LEU A 490 -13.51 -21.68 -63.08
N VAL A 491 -13.50 -22.43 -61.98
CA VAL A 491 -12.38 -22.46 -61.05
C VAL A 491 -11.83 -23.88 -60.94
N THR A 492 -10.51 -24.02 -60.95
CA THR A 492 -9.83 -25.31 -60.75
C THR A 492 -9.83 -25.73 -59.28
N GLU A 493 -9.42 -26.97 -59.01
CA GLU A 493 -9.12 -27.51 -57.70
C GLU A 493 -8.06 -26.67 -56.92
N ALA A 494 -7.11 -26.08 -57.63
CA ALA A 494 -6.12 -25.16 -57.07
C ALA A 494 -6.68 -23.76 -56.75
N ARG A 495 -7.93 -23.48 -57.14
CA ARG A 495 -8.62 -22.18 -57.10
C ARG A 495 -8.21 -21.18 -58.18
N GLU A 496 -7.56 -21.65 -59.24
CA GLU A 496 -7.26 -20.79 -60.39
C GLU A 496 -8.53 -20.54 -61.21
N THR A 497 -8.88 -19.27 -61.44
CA THR A 497 -10.02 -18.94 -62.30
C THR A 497 -9.56 -18.96 -63.75
N ILE A 498 -9.99 -19.98 -64.50
CA ILE A 498 -9.57 -20.16 -65.89
C ILE A 498 -10.51 -19.50 -66.90
N ALA A 499 -11.78 -19.29 -66.53
CA ALA A 499 -12.77 -18.61 -67.36
C ALA A 499 -13.78 -17.85 -66.49
N GLU A 500 -14.31 -16.73 -66.99
CA GLU A 500 -15.38 -15.99 -66.31
C GLU A 500 -16.43 -15.44 -67.29
N GLY A 501 -17.63 -15.22 -66.76
CA GLY A 501 -18.71 -14.53 -67.45
C GLY A 501 -18.45 -13.03 -67.58
N VAL A 502 -18.69 -12.49 -68.77
CA VAL A 502 -18.46 -11.06 -69.06
C VAL A 502 -19.66 -10.18 -68.71
N THR A 503 -20.87 -10.70 -68.87
CA THR A 503 -22.11 -9.95 -68.62
C THR A 503 -22.85 -10.55 -67.41
N PRO A 504 -23.13 -9.76 -66.36
CA PRO A 504 -23.96 -10.19 -65.26
C PRO A 504 -25.39 -10.54 -65.69
N TYR A 505 -26.00 -11.51 -65.00
CA TYR A 505 -27.38 -11.95 -65.16
C TYR A 505 -28.26 -11.35 -64.05
N GLU A 506 -29.54 -11.14 -64.31
CA GLU A 506 -30.45 -10.56 -63.32
C GLU A 506 -30.88 -11.59 -62.28
N GLY A 507 -31.05 -12.84 -62.71
CA GLY A 507 -31.54 -13.93 -61.87
C GLY A 507 -30.60 -15.13 -61.72
N ARG A 508 -30.74 -15.82 -60.59
CA ARG A 508 -30.05 -17.10 -60.28
C ARG A 508 -30.29 -18.17 -61.35
N THR A 509 -31.54 -18.34 -61.79
CA THR A 509 -31.88 -19.35 -62.82
C THR A 509 -31.27 -18.99 -64.18
N GLU A 510 -31.11 -17.70 -64.47
CA GLU A 510 -30.56 -17.22 -65.73
C GLU A 510 -29.05 -17.45 -65.81
N VAL A 511 -28.30 -17.21 -64.73
CA VAL A 511 -26.86 -17.51 -64.71
C VAL A 511 -26.60 -19.00 -64.83
N ALA A 512 -27.43 -19.85 -64.19
CA ALA A 512 -27.32 -21.30 -64.33
C ALA A 512 -27.57 -21.76 -65.78
N ALA A 513 -28.60 -21.22 -66.43
CA ALA A 513 -28.86 -21.48 -67.86
C ALA A 513 -27.73 -20.93 -68.76
N GLY A 514 -27.17 -19.78 -68.41
CA GLY A 514 -26.03 -19.17 -69.10
C GLY A 514 -24.77 -20.02 -69.03
N ILE A 515 -24.49 -20.66 -67.90
CA ILE A 515 -23.39 -21.62 -67.76
C ILE A 515 -23.60 -22.80 -68.72
N GLU A 516 -24.79 -23.41 -68.74
CA GLU A 516 -25.09 -24.53 -69.65
C GLU A 516 -24.96 -24.14 -71.14
N GLN A 517 -25.33 -22.89 -71.47
CA GLN A 517 -25.10 -22.34 -72.79
C GLN A 517 -23.60 -22.21 -73.09
N VAL A 518 -22.80 -21.66 -72.16
CA VAL A 518 -21.35 -21.52 -72.33
C VAL A 518 -20.67 -22.89 -72.47
N LYS A 519 -21.10 -23.90 -71.72
CA LYS A 519 -20.59 -25.27 -71.87
C LYS A 519 -20.83 -25.82 -73.27
N THR A 520 -22.06 -25.65 -73.77
CA THR A 520 -22.43 -26.09 -75.13
C THR A 520 -21.62 -25.33 -76.18
N GLN A 521 -21.57 -24.00 -76.06
CA GLN A 521 -20.83 -23.13 -76.97
C GLN A 521 -19.33 -23.45 -76.97
N ALA A 522 -18.71 -23.70 -75.82
CA ALA A 522 -17.29 -24.03 -75.75
C ALA A 522 -16.94 -25.36 -76.43
N LEU A 523 -17.87 -26.33 -76.47
CA LEU A 523 -17.66 -27.61 -77.13
C LEU A 523 -17.91 -27.54 -78.65
N GLU A 524 -18.80 -26.65 -79.09
CA GLU A 524 -19.16 -26.46 -80.50
C GLU A 524 -18.36 -25.34 -81.18
N ALA A 525 -17.66 -24.51 -80.41
CA ALA A 525 -17.01 -23.32 -80.93
C ALA A 525 -15.82 -23.63 -81.84
N GLU A 526 -15.78 -22.93 -82.96
CA GLU A 526 -14.62 -22.93 -83.84
C GLU A 526 -13.58 -21.93 -83.36
N LEU A 527 -12.30 -22.30 -83.42
CA LEU A 527 -11.21 -21.36 -83.15
C LEU A 527 -10.97 -20.49 -84.38
N ILE A 528 -11.17 -19.19 -84.22
CA ILE A 528 -10.86 -18.18 -85.24
C ILE A 528 -9.50 -17.58 -84.93
N GLU A 529 -8.57 -17.77 -85.86
CA GLU A 529 -7.25 -17.16 -85.85
C GLU A 529 -7.15 -16.14 -86.99
N PHE A 530 -6.79 -14.91 -86.66
CA PHE A 530 -6.61 -13.84 -87.65
C PHE A 530 -5.15 -13.82 -88.11
N GLU A 531 -4.88 -14.04 -89.40
CA GLU A 531 -3.56 -13.81 -90.01
C GLU A 531 -3.45 -12.40 -90.65
N THR A 532 -4.60 -11.81 -90.92
CA THR A 532 -4.81 -10.45 -91.43
C THR A 532 -6.10 -9.91 -90.81
N ALA A 533 -6.35 -8.61 -90.91
CA ALA A 533 -7.65 -8.05 -90.57
C ALA A 533 -8.82 -8.85 -91.20
N ALA A 534 -9.97 -8.92 -90.53
CA ALA A 534 -11.15 -9.63 -90.99
C ALA A 534 -12.43 -8.87 -90.65
N PHE A 535 -13.34 -8.78 -91.61
CA PHE A 535 -14.74 -8.41 -91.34
C PHE A 535 -15.48 -9.63 -90.84
N GLN A 536 -15.95 -9.56 -89.61
CA GLN A 536 -16.81 -10.57 -89.02
C GLN A 536 -18.26 -10.13 -89.13
N LEU A 537 -19.08 -10.93 -89.80
CA LEU A 537 -20.52 -10.72 -89.98
C LEU A 537 -21.30 -11.71 -89.12
N TYR A 538 -22.25 -11.21 -88.32
CA TYR A 538 -23.01 -12.01 -87.37
C TYR A 538 -24.45 -11.50 -87.23
N GLN A 539 -25.34 -12.36 -86.71
CA GLN A 539 -26.76 -12.07 -86.57
C GLN A 539 -27.17 -12.00 -85.09
N THR A 540 -27.63 -10.83 -84.63
CA THR A 540 -28.17 -10.65 -83.28
C THR A 540 -29.70 -10.55 -83.37
N GLY A 541 -30.43 -11.60 -82.97
CA GLY A 541 -31.89 -11.64 -83.14
C GLY A 541 -32.28 -11.72 -84.61
N ASP A 542 -33.14 -10.81 -85.09
CA ASP A 542 -33.54 -10.72 -86.50
C ASP A 542 -32.66 -9.76 -87.33
N GLU A 543 -31.58 -9.24 -86.74
CA GLU A 543 -30.76 -8.16 -87.30
C GLU A 543 -29.31 -8.60 -87.53
N TRP A 544 -28.70 -8.04 -88.57
CA TRP A 544 -27.32 -8.31 -88.98
C TRP A 544 -26.40 -7.16 -88.59
N ARG A 545 -25.23 -7.49 -88.06
CA ARG A 545 -24.18 -6.54 -87.68
C ARG A 545 -22.83 -7.05 -88.14
N TRP A 546 -21.87 -6.13 -88.30
CA TRP A 546 -20.49 -6.50 -88.64
C TRP A 546 -19.49 -5.77 -87.75
N ARG A 547 -18.31 -6.37 -87.58
CA ARG A 547 -17.14 -5.70 -87.00
C ARG A 547 -15.87 -6.03 -87.76
N LEU A 548 -14.99 -5.05 -87.91
CA LEU A 548 -13.64 -5.22 -88.44
C LEU A 548 -12.70 -5.53 -87.28
N ILE A 549 -12.03 -6.67 -87.37
CA ILE A 549 -11.04 -7.15 -86.43
C ILE A 549 -9.67 -7.07 -87.12
N ASP A 550 -8.60 -6.66 -86.47
CA ASP A 550 -7.24 -6.69 -87.05
C ASP A 550 -6.57 -8.08 -86.93
N GLU A 551 -5.33 -8.21 -87.42
CA GLU A 551 -4.55 -9.46 -87.26
C GLU A 551 -4.28 -9.85 -85.81
N ASP A 552 -4.33 -8.89 -84.88
CA ASP A 552 -4.10 -9.09 -83.46
C ASP A 552 -5.39 -9.42 -82.68
N GLY A 553 -6.54 -9.57 -83.38
CA GLY A 553 -7.83 -9.93 -82.79
C GLY A 553 -8.60 -8.77 -82.14
N ASN A 554 -8.12 -7.53 -82.32
CA ASN A 554 -8.70 -6.32 -81.76
C ASN A 554 -9.78 -5.74 -82.68
N VAL A 555 -10.90 -5.30 -82.10
CA VAL A 555 -12.01 -4.71 -82.86
C VAL A 555 -11.65 -3.27 -83.23
N MET A 556 -11.47 -3.01 -84.52
CA MET A 556 -11.07 -1.71 -85.08
C MET A 556 -12.26 -0.82 -85.45
N ALA A 557 -13.35 -1.44 -85.90
CA ALA A 557 -14.59 -0.76 -86.25
C ALA A 557 -15.78 -1.71 -86.13
N ASP A 558 -16.98 -1.18 -85.91
CA ASP A 558 -18.23 -1.93 -85.98
C ASP A 558 -19.25 -1.22 -86.89
N SER A 559 -20.35 -1.90 -87.20
CA SER A 559 -21.39 -1.36 -88.08
C SER A 559 -22.07 -0.11 -87.50
N GLY A 560 -22.03 0.10 -86.18
CA GLY A 560 -22.70 1.20 -85.46
C GLY A 560 -24.24 1.21 -85.53
N GLU A 561 -24.80 0.60 -86.57
CA GLU A 561 -26.23 0.49 -86.88
C GLU A 561 -26.62 -0.97 -87.16
N GLU A 562 -27.91 -1.25 -87.00
CA GLU A 562 -28.52 -2.56 -87.22
C GLU A 562 -28.95 -2.68 -88.69
N HIS A 563 -28.71 -3.83 -89.32
CA HIS A 563 -29.13 -4.08 -90.70
C HIS A 563 -30.20 -5.16 -90.76
N THR A 564 -31.21 -4.95 -91.61
CA THR A 564 -32.37 -5.86 -91.70
C THR A 564 -32.09 -7.11 -92.52
N SER A 565 -30.94 -7.19 -93.19
CA SER A 565 -30.52 -8.37 -93.96
C SER A 565 -29.00 -8.51 -94.07
N ARG A 566 -28.54 -9.76 -94.24
CA ARG A 566 -27.13 -10.10 -94.50
C ARG A 566 -26.54 -9.30 -95.67
N ALA A 567 -27.28 -9.14 -96.75
CA ALA A 567 -26.82 -8.42 -97.94
C ALA A 567 -26.62 -6.93 -97.68
N GLU A 568 -27.46 -6.33 -96.83
CA GLU A 568 -27.36 -4.93 -96.42
C GLU A 568 -26.14 -4.70 -95.51
N ALA A 569 -25.91 -5.57 -94.53
CA ALA A 569 -24.71 -5.53 -93.68
C ALA A 569 -23.42 -5.77 -94.48
N ALA A 570 -23.43 -6.71 -95.42
CA ALA A 570 -22.29 -6.94 -96.31
C ALA A 570 -22.04 -5.74 -97.26
N ALA A 571 -23.10 -5.06 -97.71
CA ALA A 571 -22.98 -3.86 -98.53
C ALA A 571 -22.44 -2.67 -97.72
N SER A 572 -22.86 -2.48 -96.47
CA SER A 572 -22.40 -1.38 -95.63
C SER A 572 -20.90 -1.47 -95.32
N MET A 573 -20.37 -2.69 -95.07
CA MET A 573 -18.92 -2.90 -94.93
C MET A 573 -18.13 -2.74 -96.24
N THR A 574 -18.77 -2.84 -97.42
CA THR A 574 -18.05 -2.81 -98.72
C THR A 574 -17.29 -1.49 -98.91
N THR A 575 -17.82 -0.38 -98.41
CA THR A 575 -17.15 0.94 -98.40
C THR A 575 -15.87 0.94 -97.56
N LEU A 576 -15.85 0.17 -96.46
CA LEU A 576 -14.68 0.02 -95.60
C LEU A 576 -13.68 -1.01 -96.18
N LYS A 577 -14.17 -2.06 -96.85
CA LYS A 577 -13.36 -3.07 -97.53
C LYS A 577 -12.53 -2.50 -98.69
N GLU A 578 -12.96 -1.40 -99.32
CA GLU A 578 -12.12 -0.66 -100.28
C GLU A 578 -10.81 -0.14 -99.65
N ASN A 579 -10.82 0.17 -98.34
CA ASN A 579 -9.65 0.66 -97.61
C ASN A 579 -8.86 -0.47 -96.91
N ALA A 580 -9.45 -1.66 -96.76
CA ALA A 580 -8.81 -2.86 -96.22
C ALA A 580 -9.03 -4.07 -97.17
N PRO A 581 -8.44 -4.06 -98.39
CA PRO A 581 -8.77 -5.03 -99.44
C PRO A 581 -8.32 -6.45 -99.12
N ASN A 582 -7.33 -6.60 -98.24
CA ASN A 582 -6.84 -7.89 -97.78
C ASN A 582 -7.65 -8.45 -96.62
N ALA A 583 -8.67 -7.72 -96.13
CA ALA A 583 -9.44 -8.19 -95.00
C ALA A 583 -10.36 -9.36 -95.39
N GLU A 584 -10.22 -10.48 -94.67
CA GLU A 584 -11.04 -11.67 -94.88
C GLU A 584 -12.49 -11.41 -94.45
N LEU A 585 -13.47 -12.12 -95.03
CA LEU A 585 -14.86 -12.07 -94.58
C LEU A 585 -15.17 -13.36 -93.85
N LEU A 586 -15.44 -13.27 -92.54
CA LEU A 586 -15.77 -14.38 -91.67
C LEU A 586 -17.25 -14.29 -91.29
N GLU A 587 -17.98 -15.38 -91.48
CA GLU A 587 -19.38 -15.50 -91.06
C GLU A 587 -19.42 -16.47 -89.89
N ILE A 588 -19.95 -15.99 -88.76
CA ILE A 588 -20.13 -16.82 -87.57
C ILE A 588 -21.57 -17.34 -87.60
N GLU A 589 -21.73 -18.63 -87.87
CA GLU A 589 -23.02 -19.34 -87.80
C GLU A 589 -23.21 -20.08 -86.47
N THR A 590 -22.15 -20.26 -85.68
CA THR A 590 -22.12 -20.96 -84.38
C THR A 590 -21.33 -20.16 -83.34
N ALA A 591 -21.02 -20.68 -82.15
CA ALA A 591 -20.08 -19.98 -81.27
C ALA A 591 -18.65 -20.04 -81.83
N ALA A 592 -17.80 -19.09 -81.43
CA ALA A 592 -16.39 -19.07 -81.84
C ALA A 592 -15.47 -18.61 -80.70
N PHE A 593 -14.28 -19.19 -80.64
CA PHE A 593 -13.18 -18.68 -79.82
C PHE A 593 -12.34 -17.71 -80.63
N GLU A 594 -12.06 -16.54 -80.05
CA GLU A 594 -11.19 -15.52 -80.63
C GLU A 594 -9.98 -15.32 -79.73
N LEU A 595 -8.78 -15.44 -80.30
CA LEU A 595 -7.54 -15.06 -79.64
C LEU A 595 -7.20 -13.63 -80.03
N PHE A 596 -6.89 -12.80 -79.03
CA PHE A 596 -6.53 -11.40 -79.24
C PHE A 596 -5.37 -11.00 -78.32
N ASN A 597 -4.56 -10.02 -78.73
CA ASN A 597 -3.54 -9.42 -77.87
C ASN A 597 -3.96 -8.04 -77.35
N ASP A 598 -3.37 -7.61 -76.24
CA ASP A 598 -3.44 -6.23 -75.78
C ASP A 598 -2.27 -5.39 -76.29
N ASP A 599 -2.33 -4.07 -76.05
CA ASP A 599 -1.31 -3.10 -76.47
C ASP A 599 0.10 -3.42 -75.93
N ASP A 600 0.19 -4.21 -74.86
CA ASP A 600 1.44 -4.66 -74.25
C ASP A 600 1.97 -5.97 -74.86
N GLY A 601 1.28 -6.52 -75.87
CA GLY A 601 1.63 -7.74 -76.58
C GLY A 601 1.18 -9.04 -75.89
N ASN A 602 0.36 -8.96 -74.84
CA ASN A 602 -0.13 -10.14 -74.15
C ASN A 602 -1.43 -10.65 -74.76
N TRP A 603 -1.50 -11.95 -74.97
CA TRP A 603 -2.62 -12.68 -75.56
C TRP A 603 -3.66 -13.11 -74.52
N ASN A 604 -4.93 -13.09 -74.90
CA ASN A 604 -6.03 -13.69 -74.15
C ASN A 604 -7.05 -14.29 -75.16
N TRP A 605 -8.06 -14.97 -74.64
CA TRP A 605 -9.12 -15.59 -75.43
C TRP A 605 -10.50 -15.10 -74.98
N ARG A 606 -11.44 -15.04 -75.92
CA ARG A 606 -12.86 -14.78 -75.64
C ARG A 606 -13.74 -15.75 -76.43
N LEU A 607 -14.81 -16.23 -75.79
CA LEU A 607 -15.86 -17.02 -76.42
C LEU A 607 -16.98 -16.07 -76.86
N VAL A 608 -17.26 -16.07 -78.15
CA VAL A 608 -18.27 -15.23 -78.78
C VAL A 608 -19.41 -16.13 -79.26
N ASN A 609 -20.65 -15.76 -78.96
CA ASN A 609 -21.80 -16.50 -79.45
C ASN A 609 -22.09 -16.19 -80.93
N GLU A 610 -23.04 -16.91 -81.54
CA GLU A 610 -23.53 -16.67 -82.91
C GLU A 610 -24.01 -15.23 -83.17
N GLY A 611 -24.39 -14.52 -82.10
CA GLY A 611 -24.81 -13.11 -82.14
C GLY A 611 -23.70 -12.10 -81.94
N GLY A 612 -22.42 -12.50 -82.01
CA GLY A 612 -21.26 -11.62 -81.92
C GLY A 612 -20.98 -11.07 -80.51
N ARG A 613 -21.67 -11.56 -79.47
CA ARG A 613 -21.49 -11.13 -78.08
C ARG A 613 -20.55 -12.07 -77.34
N THR A 614 -19.58 -11.51 -76.61
CA THR A 614 -18.71 -12.28 -75.71
C THR A 614 -19.50 -12.86 -74.54
N THR A 615 -19.51 -14.18 -74.40
CA THR A 615 -20.18 -14.90 -73.31
C THR A 615 -19.23 -15.36 -72.22
N ALA A 616 -17.99 -15.68 -72.57
CA ALA A 616 -16.91 -16.04 -71.63
C ALA A 616 -15.57 -15.43 -72.07
N ARG A 617 -14.65 -15.26 -71.12
CA ARG A 617 -13.26 -14.88 -71.41
C ARG A 617 -12.27 -15.54 -70.46
N GLY A 618 -11.01 -15.62 -70.88
CA GLY A 618 -9.90 -15.94 -69.99
C GLY A 618 -9.61 -14.80 -69.02
N VAL A 619 -9.25 -15.14 -67.78
CA VAL A 619 -8.91 -14.15 -66.75
C VAL A 619 -7.47 -13.66 -66.92
N ASP A 620 -6.56 -14.59 -67.17
CA ASP A 620 -5.14 -14.30 -67.29
C ASP A 620 -4.74 -13.81 -68.67
N ARG A 621 -3.75 -12.91 -68.67
CA ARG A 621 -3.03 -12.51 -69.88
C ARG A 621 -1.83 -13.43 -70.08
N HIS A 622 -1.54 -13.79 -71.32
CA HIS A 622 -0.53 -14.76 -71.66
C HIS A 622 0.53 -14.15 -72.59
N PRO A 623 1.81 -14.52 -72.46
CA PRO A 623 2.88 -13.91 -73.26
C PRO A 623 2.89 -14.34 -74.75
N SER A 624 2.04 -15.30 -75.14
CA SER A 624 1.99 -15.82 -76.51
C SER A 624 0.60 -16.33 -76.86
N LYS A 625 0.31 -16.34 -78.17
CA LYS A 625 -0.91 -16.90 -78.75
C LYS A 625 -1.10 -18.37 -78.37
N GLU A 626 -0.01 -19.15 -78.40
CA GLU A 626 0.00 -20.57 -78.01
C GLU A 626 -0.38 -20.76 -76.54
N ALA A 627 0.09 -19.88 -75.64
CA ALA A 627 -0.26 -19.95 -74.23
C ALA A 627 -1.73 -19.54 -73.98
N ALA A 628 -2.26 -18.55 -74.70
CA ALA A 628 -3.68 -18.21 -74.65
C ALA A 628 -4.57 -19.32 -75.22
N ARG A 629 -4.13 -19.97 -76.31
CA ARG A 629 -4.79 -21.17 -76.85
C ARG A 629 -4.78 -22.32 -75.85
N ALA A 630 -3.65 -22.58 -75.19
CA ALA A 630 -3.59 -23.59 -74.14
C ALA A 630 -4.54 -23.27 -72.97
N ALA A 631 -4.73 -21.99 -72.63
CA ALA A 631 -5.70 -21.57 -71.61
C ALA A 631 -7.16 -21.76 -72.04
N MET A 632 -7.48 -21.45 -73.29
CA MET A 632 -8.76 -21.76 -73.90
C MET A 632 -9.03 -23.27 -73.92
N ASP A 633 -8.06 -24.08 -74.33
CA ASP A 633 -8.16 -25.54 -74.34
C ASP A 633 -8.48 -26.11 -72.94
N ARG A 634 -8.02 -25.45 -71.86
CA ARG A 634 -8.39 -25.83 -70.48
C ARG A 634 -9.88 -25.67 -70.19
N LEU A 635 -10.54 -24.63 -70.73
CA LEU A 635 -12.00 -24.48 -70.65
C LEU A 635 -12.69 -25.58 -71.46
N VAL A 636 -12.30 -25.77 -72.73
CA VAL A 636 -12.93 -26.76 -73.61
C VAL A 636 -12.85 -28.17 -73.03
N ALA A 637 -11.69 -28.55 -72.50
CA ALA A 637 -11.47 -29.85 -71.87
C ALA A 637 -12.36 -30.09 -70.64
N ARG A 638 -12.84 -29.03 -69.98
CA ARG A 638 -13.63 -29.09 -68.74
C ARG A 638 -15.11 -28.77 -68.95
N ALA A 639 -15.47 -28.10 -70.04
CA ALA A 639 -16.82 -27.56 -70.27
C ALA A 639 -17.93 -28.62 -70.16
N GLY A 640 -17.73 -29.82 -70.70
CA GLY A 640 -18.80 -30.84 -70.80
C GLY A 640 -19.19 -31.50 -69.48
N ASP A 641 -18.21 -31.94 -68.68
CA ASP A 641 -18.46 -32.79 -67.50
C ASP A 641 -18.41 -32.03 -66.17
N THR A 642 -18.04 -30.74 -66.20
CA THR A 642 -17.90 -29.93 -65.00
C THR A 642 -19.24 -29.50 -64.44
N ARG A 643 -19.48 -29.77 -63.16
CA ARG A 643 -20.70 -29.35 -62.45
C ARG A 643 -20.72 -27.84 -62.22
N SER A 644 -21.93 -27.30 -62.01
CA SER A 644 -22.12 -25.91 -61.59
C SER A 644 -22.67 -25.84 -60.17
N ARG A 645 -22.13 -24.95 -59.35
CA ARG A 645 -22.53 -24.71 -57.95
C ARG A 645 -22.85 -23.24 -57.72
N GLU A 646 -23.89 -22.99 -56.94
CA GLU A 646 -24.19 -21.66 -56.40
C GLU A 646 -23.27 -21.36 -55.22
N VAL A 647 -22.64 -20.19 -55.18
CA VAL A 647 -21.87 -19.70 -54.04
C VAL A 647 -22.60 -18.48 -53.48
N ASN A 648 -23.41 -18.72 -52.45
CA ASN A 648 -24.16 -17.68 -51.75
C ASN A 648 -23.38 -17.10 -50.58
N ASP A 649 -22.79 -17.99 -49.79
CA ASP A 649 -22.13 -17.68 -48.53
C ASP A 649 -20.65 -18.07 -48.59
N ALA A 650 -19.95 -17.87 -47.49
CA ALA A 650 -18.59 -18.37 -47.34
C ALA A 650 -18.56 -19.89 -47.49
N THR A 651 -17.39 -20.44 -47.84
CA THR A 651 -17.26 -21.89 -48.02
C THR A 651 -15.91 -22.36 -47.49
N PHE A 652 -15.93 -23.44 -46.71
CA PHE A 652 -14.74 -24.24 -46.45
C PHE A 652 -14.50 -25.21 -47.60
N GLN A 653 -13.49 -24.92 -48.42
CA GLN A 653 -13.08 -25.81 -49.50
C GLN A 653 -12.00 -26.78 -49.00
N VAL A 654 -12.33 -28.07 -49.01
CA VAL A 654 -11.42 -29.18 -48.70
C VAL A 654 -10.82 -29.71 -50.01
N TYR A 655 -9.50 -29.86 -50.04
CA TYR A 655 -8.77 -30.29 -51.23
C TYR A 655 -7.55 -31.14 -50.86
N ALA A 656 -7.15 -32.03 -51.77
CA ALA A 656 -5.91 -32.79 -51.67
C ALA A 656 -4.74 -31.95 -52.23
N THR A 657 -3.61 -31.99 -51.52
CA THR A 657 -2.34 -31.38 -51.93
C THR A 657 -1.57 -32.35 -52.83
N GLU A 658 -0.48 -31.88 -53.44
CA GLU A 658 0.39 -32.73 -54.29
C GLU A 658 1.03 -33.91 -53.53
N ASP A 659 1.13 -33.80 -52.21
CA ASP A 659 1.71 -34.82 -51.32
C ASP A 659 0.66 -35.82 -50.78
N ASP A 660 -0.53 -35.89 -51.40
CA ASP A 660 -1.69 -36.70 -50.97
C ASP A 660 -2.20 -36.35 -49.54
N GLU A 661 -1.79 -35.21 -48.98
CA GLU A 661 -2.33 -34.68 -47.73
C GLU A 661 -3.55 -33.79 -48.00
N TRP A 662 -4.50 -33.77 -47.07
CA TRP A 662 -5.72 -32.96 -47.16
C TRP A 662 -5.56 -31.65 -46.42
N ARG A 663 -6.07 -30.57 -47.01
CA ARG A 663 -6.15 -29.25 -46.38
C ARG A 663 -7.50 -28.63 -46.65
N TRP A 664 -7.87 -27.68 -45.80
CA TRP A 664 -9.00 -26.80 -46.06
C TRP A 664 -8.54 -25.36 -46.21
N ARG A 665 -9.31 -24.60 -46.97
CA ARG A 665 -9.21 -23.14 -47.10
C ARG A 665 -10.59 -22.50 -47.00
N PHE A 666 -10.67 -21.33 -46.40
CA PHE A 666 -11.91 -20.59 -46.22
C PHE A 666 -12.05 -19.54 -47.31
N VAL A 667 -13.11 -19.63 -48.11
CA VAL A 667 -13.28 -18.88 -49.35
C VAL A 667 -14.50 -18.00 -49.26
N ARG A 668 -14.32 -16.72 -49.63
CA ARG A 668 -15.40 -15.74 -49.71
C ARG A 668 -16.25 -15.96 -50.97
N PRO A 669 -17.51 -15.48 -51.03
CA PRO A 669 -18.34 -15.58 -52.23
C PRO A 669 -17.68 -15.00 -53.50
N ASP A 670 -16.92 -13.92 -53.34
CA ASP A 670 -16.15 -13.28 -54.42
C ASP A 670 -14.93 -14.09 -54.88
N GLY A 671 -14.65 -15.24 -54.27
CA GLY A 671 -13.61 -16.19 -54.66
C GLY A 671 -12.27 -15.98 -53.96
N VAL A 672 -12.13 -14.91 -53.18
CA VAL A 672 -10.91 -14.63 -52.42
C VAL A 672 -10.76 -15.65 -51.30
N ILE A 673 -9.58 -16.26 -51.19
CA ILE A 673 -9.23 -17.13 -50.08
C ILE A 673 -8.86 -16.24 -48.90
N LEU A 674 -9.58 -16.39 -47.78
CA LEU A 674 -9.37 -15.59 -46.58
C LEU A 674 -8.42 -16.27 -45.61
N ALA A 675 -8.58 -17.59 -45.45
CA ALA A 675 -7.82 -18.37 -44.47
C ALA A 675 -7.44 -19.75 -45.00
N ASP A 676 -6.38 -20.31 -44.42
CA ASP A 676 -5.99 -21.70 -44.62
C ASP A 676 -5.90 -22.42 -43.29
N SER A 677 -6.10 -23.74 -43.35
CA SER A 677 -5.67 -24.67 -42.32
C SER A 677 -4.19 -24.47 -41.95
N ALA A 678 -3.91 -24.46 -40.65
CA ALA A 678 -2.55 -24.36 -40.15
C ALA A 678 -1.72 -25.62 -40.41
N THR A 679 -2.37 -26.78 -40.40
CA THR A 679 -1.79 -28.12 -40.61
C THR A 679 -2.53 -28.88 -41.70
N SER A 680 -1.86 -29.86 -42.30
CA SER A 680 -2.48 -30.86 -43.17
C SER A 680 -3.07 -32.03 -42.38
N PHE A 681 -3.95 -32.79 -43.04
CA PHE A 681 -4.65 -33.96 -42.54
C PHE A 681 -4.34 -35.17 -43.43
N ASN A 682 -4.39 -36.39 -42.88
CA ASN A 682 -4.07 -37.59 -43.66
C ASN A 682 -5.24 -38.02 -44.56
N THR A 683 -6.46 -37.67 -44.16
CA THR A 683 -7.67 -38.03 -44.89
C THR A 683 -8.60 -36.84 -45.05
N ARG A 684 -9.47 -36.93 -46.05
CA ARG A 684 -10.56 -35.98 -46.27
C ARG A 684 -11.46 -35.87 -45.04
N ASP A 685 -11.90 -37.01 -44.51
CA ASP A 685 -12.81 -37.07 -43.36
C ASP A 685 -12.20 -36.40 -42.12
N GLU A 686 -10.88 -36.51 -41.91
CA GLU A 686 -10.17 -35.79 -40.84
C GLU A 686 -10.24 -34.27 -41.04
N ALA A 687 -10.04 -33.78 -42.27
CA ALA A 687 -10.11 -32.35 -42.57
C ALA A 687 -11.54 -31.79 -42.42
N GLU A 688 -12.56 -32.52 -42.88
CA GLU A 688 -13.97 -32.17 -42.69
C GLU A 688 -14.34 -32.15 -41.20
N THR A 689 -13.93 -33.19 -40.46
CA THR A 689 -14.17 -33.28 -39.00
C THR A 689 -13.49 -32.14 -38.26
N ALA A 690 -12.26 -31.76 -38.63
CA ALA A 690 -11.57 -30.62 -38.02
C ALA A 690 -12.31 -29.30 -38.25
N ILE A 691 -12.94 -29.11 -39.41
CA ILE A 691 -13.78 -27.92 -39.65
C ILE A 691 -14.99 -27.94 -38.71
N GLU A 692 -15.70 -29.07 -38.68
CA GLU A 692 -16.97 -29.23 -37.98
C GLU A 692 -16.83 -29.20 -36.45
N GLU A 693 -15.87 -29.94 -35.90
CA GLU A 693 -15.71 -30.13 -34.45
C GLU A 693 -14.83 -29.05 -33.80
N GLU A 694 -14.00 -28.35 -34.58
CA GLU A 694 -13.00 -27.44 -34.02
C GLU A 694 -13.08 -26.03 -34.63
N VAL A 695 -12.99 -25.90 -35.96
CA VAL A 695 -12.87 -24.56 -36.58
C VAL A 695 -14.13 -23.73 -36.40
N TYR A 696 -15.33 -24.30 -36.56
CA TYR A 696 -16.57 -23.53 -36.42
C TYR A 696 -16.72 -22.91 -35.03
N ASP A 697 -16.60 -23.71 -33.97
CA ASP A 697 -16.75 -23.25 -32.59
C ASP A 697 -15.61 -22.30 -32.20
N THR A 698 -14.37 -22.62 -32.58
CA THR A 698 -13.21 -21.78 -32.29
C THR A 698 -13.31 -20.43 -33.00
N ALA A 699 -13.60 -20.41 -34.31
CA ALA A 699 -13.64 -19.19 -35.11
C ALA A 699 -14.74 -18.21 -34.67
N THR A 700 -15.86 -18.73 -34.17
CA THR A 700 -17.03 -17.93 -33.77
C THR A 700 -16.97 -17.45 -32.33
N SER A 701 -16.35 -18.23 -31.44
CA SER A 701 -16.19 -17.87 -30.02
C SER A 701 -14.88 -17.13 -29.72
N ALA A 702 -13.91 -17.15 -30.64
CA ALA A 702 -12.61 -16.53 -30.45
C ALA A 702 -12.68 -15.01 -30.33
N SER A 703 -12.01 -14.48 -29.30
CA SER A 703 -11.79 -13.04 -29.15
C SER A 703 -10.64 -12.57 -30.05
N ILE A 704 -10.73 -11.37 -30.60
CA ILE A 704 -9.68 -10.80 -31.45
C ILE A 704 -8.74 -9.94 -30.60
N HIS A 705 -7.45 -10.28 -30.60
CA HIS A 705 -6.41 -9.57 -29.87
C HIS A 705 -5.28 -9.14 -30.80
N THR A 706 -4.93 -7.86 -30.77
CA THR A 706 -3.73 -7.34 -31.46
C THR A 706 -2.52 -7.49 -30.54
N VAL A 707 -1.51 -8.24 -31.00
CA VAL A 707 -0.22 -8.47 -30.35
C VAL A 707 0.87 -7.82 -31.20
N GLU A 708 1.35 -6.63 -30.80
CA GLU A 708 2.44 -5.97 -31.53
C GLU A 708 3.78 -6.69 -31.30
N ASN A 709 4.17 -6.88 -30.03
CA ASN A 709 5.43 -7.51 -29.65
C ASN A 709 5.28 -8.54 -28.53
N VAL A 710 4.44 -8.24 -27.54
CA VAL A 710 4.21 -9.12 -26.39
C VAL A 710 2.72 -9.20 -26.05
N ALA A 711 2.33 -10.33 -25.47
CA ALA A 711 1.02 -10.55 -24.86
C ALA A 711 1.21 -11.09 -23.44
N VAL A 712 0.25 -10.82 -22.55
CA VAL A 712 0.26 -11.39 -21.20
C VAL A 712 -0.83 -12.45 -21.10
N LYS A 713 -0.46 -13.71 -20.94
CA LYS A 713 -1.41 -14.82 -20.81
C LYS A 713 -1.62 -15.17 -19.34
N LEU A 714 -2.87 -15.14 -18.89
CA LEU A 714 -3.26 -15.71 -17.60
C LEU A 714 -3.27 -17.24 -17.69
N VAL A 715 -2.84 -17.90 -16.63
CA VAL A 715 -2.69 -19.36 -16.55
C VAL A 715 -3.31 -19.84 -15.26
N GLU A 716 -4.35 -20.68 -15.38
CA GLU A 716 -4.94 -21.40 -14.25
C GLU A 716 -4.33 -22.80 -14.13
N ARG A 717 -3.91 -23.18 -12.92
CA ARG A 717 -3.47 -24.53 -12.57
C ARG A 717 -4.06 -24.94 -11.24
N THR A 718 -4.93 -25.95 -11.23
CA THR A 718 -5.48 -26.54 -9.99
C THR A 718 -6.14 -25.51 -9.05
N GLY A 719 -6.83 -24.50 -9.60
CA GLY A 719 -7.50 -23.43 -8.85
C GLY A 719 -6.59 -22.25 -8.46
N ASN A 720 -5.30 -22.32 -8.79
CA ASN A 720 -4.33 -21.26 -8.59
C ASN A 720 -4.06 -20.53 -9.91
N TRP A 721 -3.85 -19.23 -9.83
CA TRP A 721 -3.64 -18.36 -10.98
C TRP A 721 -2.22 -17.85 -11.05
N SER A 722 -1.69 -17.74 -12.25
CA SER A 722 -0.37 -17.18 -12.56
C SER A 722 -0.46 -16.50 -13.92
N TRP A 723 0.60 -15.81 -14.34
CA TRP A 723 0.62 -15.20 -15.65
C TRP A 723 1.98 -15.40 -16.33
N ARG A 724 1.99 -15.28 -17.66
CA ARG A 724 3.17 -15.43 -18.50
C ARG A 724 3.21 -14.32 -19.52
N ILE A 725 4.41 -13.82 -19.80
CA ILE A 725 4.62 -12.91 -20.92
C ILE A 725 5.08 -13.75 -22.12
N LEU A 726 4.34 -13.62 -23.21
CA LEU A 726 4.63 -14.27 -24.49
C LEU A 726 5.17 -13.23 -25.47
N ASP A 727 6.14 -13.60 -26.29
CA ASP A 727 6.50 -12.81 -27.47
C ASP A 727 5.45 -12.97 -28.59
N ARG A 728 5.59 -12.22 -29.68
CA ARG A 728 4.74 -12.32 -30.87
C ARG A 728 4.72 -13.70 -31.54
N ASN A 729 5.74 -14.54 -31.31
CA ASN A 729 5.79 -15.92 -31.78
C ASN A 729 5.20 -16.90 -30.76
N ARG A 730 4.59 -16.39 -29.69
CA ARG A 730 3.97 -17.15 -28.59
C ARG A 730 4.97 -17.93 -27.74
N VAL A 731 6.25 -17.57 -27.78
CA VAL A 731 7.29 -18.11 -26.89
C VAL A 731 7.20 -17.39 -25.56
N THR A 732 7.12 -18.15 -24.46
CA THR A 732 7.17 -17.57 -23.11
C THR A 732 8.54 -16.96 -22.84
N ILE A 733 8.58 -15.66 -22.60
CA ILE A 733 9.81 -14.90 -22.28
C ILE A 733 9.93 -14.59 -20.79
N ALA A 734 8.82 -14.61 -20.04
CA ALA A 734 8.80 -14.50 -18.58
C ALA A 734 7.59 -15.20 -17.96
N GLU A 735 7.75 -15.66 -16.72
CA GLU A 735 6.67 -16.27 -15.92
C GLU A 735 6.52 -15.55 -14.58
N SER A 736 5.30 -15.48 -14.06
CA SER A 736 5.07 -14.98 -12.72
C SER A 736 5.66 -15.92 -11.68
N VAL A 737 6.29 -15.34 -10.66
CA VAL A 737 6.79 -16.08 -9.50
C VAL A 737 5.70 -16.25 -8.45
N PRO A 738 4.89 -15.21 -8.12
CA PRO A 738 3.76 -15.38 -7.24
C PRO A 738 2.66 -16.19 -7.91
N VAL A 739 1.89 -16.86 -7.04
CA VAL A 739 0.69 -17.58 -7.40
C VAL A 739 -0.48 -16.89 -6.70
N TYR A 740 -1.53 -16.58 -7.46
CA TYR A 740 -2.69 -15.82 -7.03
C TYR A 740 -3.86 -16.76 -6.73
N ALA A 741 -4.73 -16.38 -5.80
CA ALA A 741 -5.84 -17.24 -5.38
C ALA A 741 -6.96 -17.30 -6.42
N ASN A 742 -7.06 -16.29 -7.28
CA ASN A 742 -8.11 -16.19 -8.28
C ASN A 742 -7.66 -15.36 -9.50
N ARG A 743 -8.49 -15.42 -10.55
CA ARG A 743 -8.29 -14.67 -11.81
C ARG A 743 -8.16 -13.17 -11.59
N GLU A 744 -8.99 -12.60 -10.72
CA GLU A 744 -9.08 -11.14 -10.53
C GLU A 744 -7.77 -10.61 -9.94
N GLU A 745 -7.24 -11.24 -8.89
CA GLU A 745 -5.93 -10.90 -8.31
C GLU A 745 -4.78 -11.00 -9.32
N SER A 746 -4.78 -12.06 -10.14
CA SER A 746 -3.75 -12.25 -11.18
C SER A 746 -3.82 -11.16 -12.25
N SER A 747 -5.03 -10.83 -12.70
CA SER A 747 -5.27 -9.76 -13.68
C SER A 747 -4.97 -8.36 -13.12
N GLU A 748 -5.28 -8.11 -11.84
CA GLU A 748 -4.96 -6.86 -11.15
C GLU A 748 -3.45 -6.67 -11.04
N ALA A 749 -2.69 -7.72 -10.72
CA ALA A 749 -1.23 -7.67 -10.69
C ALA A 749 -0.65 -7.31 -12.06
N VAL A 750 -1.12 -7.94 -13.14
CA VAL A 750 -0.72 -7.61 -14.51
C VAL A 750 -1.07 -6.16 -14.83
N THR A 751 -2.30 -5.73 -14.54
CA THR A 751 -2.77 -4.37 -14.81
C THR A 751 -1.97 -3.32 -14.05
N ALA A 752 -1.55 -3.61 -12.81
CA ALA A 752 -0.71 -2.73 -12.02
C ALA A 752 0.66 -2.51 -12.70
N ILE A 753 1.27 -3.59 -13.21
CA ILE A 753 2.52 -3.53 -13.99
C ILE A 753 2.32 -2.71 -15.26
N GLN A 754 1.25 -2.99 -16.03
CA GLN A 754 0.97 -2.29 -17.29
C GLN A 754 0.81 -0.78 -17.13
N ARG A 755 0.11 -0.33 -16.08
CA ARG A 755 -0.11 1.10 -15.79
C ARG A 755 1.17 1.87 -15.47
N ARG A 756 2.24 1.18 -15.06
CA ARG A 756 3.51 1.78 -14.63
C ARG A 756 4.68 1.43 -15.53
N ALA A 757 4.45 0.69 -16.63
CA ALA A 757 5.49 0.14 -17.49
C ALA A 757 6.50 1.19 -17.99
N ASP A 758 6.04 2.41 -18.32
CA ASP A 758 6.89 3.50 -18.81
C ASP A 758 7.83 4.08 -17.74
N ASP A 759 7.51 3.91 -16.46
CA ASP A 759 8.23 4.49 -15.31
C ASP A 759 9.09 3.45 -14.57
N VAL A 760 9.11 2.18 -15.02
CA VAL A 760 9.83 1.11 -14.30
C VAL A 760 11.34 1.28 -14.48
N PRO A 761 12.13 1.51 -13.41
CA PRO A 761 13.57 1.56 -13.48
C PRO A 761 14.16 0.18 -13.81
N VAL A 762 15.19 0.18 -14.66
CA VAL A 762 16.01 -1.00 -14.95
C VAL A 762 17.36 -0.81 -14.26
N PHE A 763 17.78 -1.76 -13.45
CA PHE A 763 18.98 -1.65 -12.61
C PHE A 763 19.73 -2.97 -12.45
N GLU A 764 20.94 -2.90 -11.90
CA GLU A 764 21.78 -4.04 -11.52
C GLU A 764 22.32 -3.75 -10.13
N ILE A 765 22.37 -4.77 -9.26
CA ILE A 765 22.98 -4.67 -7.93
C ILE A 765 24.32 -5.43 -7.97
N ASP A 766 25.40 -4.75 -8.38
CA ASP A 766 26.77 -5.29 -8.39
C ASP A 766 27.52 -5.05 -7.05
N ARG A 767 27.02 -4.07 -6.28
CA ARG A 767 27.53 -3.59 -5.01
C ARG A 767 26.36 -3.31 -4.08
N PRO A 768 26.58 -3.20 -2.76
CA PRO A 768 25.51 -2.86 -1.85
C PRO A 768 24.80 -1.56 -2.23
N VAL A 769 23.49 -1.50 -2.02
CA VAL A 769 22.69 -0.32 -2.37
C VAL A 769 21.82 0.08 -1.20
N PHE A 770 21.66 1.39 -1.00
CA PHE A 770 20.62 1.92 -0.15
C PHE A 770 19.29 1.82 -0.90
N HIS A 771 18.54 0.77 -0.60
CA HIS A 771 17.17 0.59 -1.04
C HIS A 771 16.25 1.49 -0.21
N VAL A 772 15.58 2.44 -0.88
CA VAL A 772 14.63 3.36 -0.27
C VAL A 772 13.22 3.00 -0.71
N THR A 773 12.36 2.77 0.27
CA THR A 773 11.00 2.26 0.07
C THR A 773 9.98 3.16 0.75
N LEU A 774 8.83 3.36 0.10
CA LEU A 774 7.66 4.00 0.69
C LEU A 774 6.65 2.91 1.13
N ARG A 775 6.33 2.84 2.41
CA ARG A 775 5.33 1.91 2.98
C ARG A 775 4.39 2.70 3.90
N ASP A 776 3.08 2.54 3.72
CA ASP A 776 2.05 3.20 4.55
C ASP A 776 2.25 4.73 4.69
N ASP A 777 2.52 5.41 3.57
CA ASP A 777 2.84 6.86 3.50
C ASP A 777 4.09 7.30 4.28
N ALA A 778 4.95 6.36 4.69
CA ALA A 778 6.22 6.64 5.36
C ALA A 778 7.41 6.01 4.63
N TRP A 779 8.53 6.71 4.63
CA TRP A 779 9.74 6.30 3.94
C TRP A 779 10.65 5.49 4.87
N TYR A 780 11.29 4.47 4.31
CA TYR A 780 12.26 3.61 4.98
C TYR A 780 13.50 3.46 4.10
N TRP A 781 14.62 3.08 4.70
CA TRP A 781 15.80 2.69 3.95
C TRP A 781 16.48 1.47 4.56
N GLN A 782 17.03 0.63 3.69
CA GLN A 782 17.86 -0.52 4.04
C GLN A 782 19.08 -0.54 3.12
N LEU A 783 20.23 -0.91 3.66
CA LEU A 783 21.41 -1.26 2.88
C LEU A 783 21.35 -2.76 2.59
N ILE A 784 21.25 -3.11 1.32
CA ILE A 784 21.09 -4.50 0.86
C ILE A 784 22.27 -4.92 -0.01
N GLU A 785 22.60 -6.22 -0.02
CA GLU A 785 23.54 -6.83 -0.96
C GLU A 785 22.88 -7.22 -2.30
N ALA A 786 23.69 -7.75 -3.22
CA ALA A 786 23.26 -8.20 -4.54
C ALA A 786 22.20 -9.31 -4.53
N ASP A 787 22.15 -10.10 -3.45
CA ASP A 787 21.16 -11.17 -3.25
C ASP A 787 19.97 -10.72 -2.40
N TRP A 788 19.77 -9.40 -2.23
CA TRP A 788 18.77 -8.79 -1.35
C TRP A 788 18.96 -9.09 0.14
N THR A 789 20.13 -9.57 0.58
CA THR A 789 20.42 -9.73 2.01
C THR A 789 20.55 -8.36 2.67
N PRO A 790 19.75 -8.04 3.71
CA PRO A 790 19.85 -6.77 4.42
C PRO A 790 21.08 -6.77 5.34
N LEU A 791 21.94 -5.78 5.15
CA LEU A 791 23.12 -5.54 5.99
C LEU A 791 22.81 -4.60 7.16
N MET A 792 22.01 -3.57 6.90
CA MET A 792 21.73 -2.49 7.84
C MET A 792 20.42 -1.80 7.46
N GLN A 793 19.72 -1.22 8.43
CA GLN A 793 18.53 -0.41 8.20
C GLN A 793 18.47 0.80 9.12
N GLY A 794 17.68 1.80 8.72
CA GLY A 794 17.30 2.90 9.62
C GLY A 794 16.45 2.42 10.79
N GLU A 795 16.49 3.14 11.92
CA GLU A 795 15.72 2.79 13.12
C GLU A 795 14.20 2.97 12.92
N GLY A 796 13.79 3.96 12.13
CA GLY A 796 12.40 4.41 12.07
C GLY A 796 11.91 4.77 10.67
N ALA A 797 10.64 5.16 10.64
CA ALA A 797 9.99 5.70 9.46
C ALA A 797 10.29 7.20 9.33
N TYR A 798 10.40 7.69 8.10
CA TYR A 798 10.67 9.08 7.78
C TYR A 798 9.46 9.68 7.05
N ASP A 799 9.12 10.94 7.33
CA ASP A 799 7.94 11.57 6.74
C ASP A 799 8.17 11.98 5.27
N GLY A 800 9.44 12.14 4.87
CA GLY A 800 9.80 12.60 3.54
C GLY A 800 11.06 11.95 2.97
N ARG A 801 11.10 11.87 1.64
CA ARG A 801 12.26 11.35 0.90
C ARG A 801 13.56 12.13 1.17
N GLU A 802 13.48 13.45 1.33
CA GLU A 802 14.64 14.29 1.65
C GLU A 802 15.23 13.98 3.04
N GLU A 803 14.38 13.56 4.00
CA GLU A 803 14.84 13.14 5.32
C GLU A 803 15.58 11.81 5.26
N VAL A 804 15.09 10.85 4.47
CA VAL A 804 15.82 9.60 4.19
C VAL A 804 17.16 9.89 3.51
N GLU A 805 17.20 10.79 2.54
CA GLU A 805 18.44 11.21 1.88
C GLU A 805 19.44 11.79 2.88
N SER A 806 18.97 12.69 3.75
CA SER A 806 19.79 13.27 4.80
C SER A 806 20.30 12.22 5.80
N ALA A 807 19.47 11.22 6.13
CA ALA A 807 19.86 10.11 7.00
C ALA A 807 20.93 9.24 6.35
N ILE A 808 20.79 8.88 5.07
CA ILE A 808 21.79 8.10 4.33
C ILE A 808 23.12 8.87 4.23
N ASP A 809 23.08 10.17 3.93
CA ASP A 809 24.29 11.00 3.86
C ASP A 809 24.96 11.16 5.24
N ARG A 810 24.17 11.23 6.32
CA ARG A 810 24.69 11.19 7.69
C ARG A 810 25.41 9.88 7.97
N ILE A 811 24.82 8.74 7.60
CA ILE A 811 25.45 7.41 7.76
C ILE A 811 26.76 7.33 6.98
N ARG A 812 26.79 7.76 5.71
CA ARG A 812 28.00 7.79 4.89
C ARG A 812 29.12 8.66 5.48
N THR A 813 28.76 9.66 6.27
CA THR A 813 29.72 10.54 6.96
C THR A 813 30.23 9.91 8.26
N LEU A 814 29.33 9.31 9.05
CA LEU A 814 29.65 8.79 10.39
C LEU A 814 30.35 7.44 10.36
N LEU A 815 29.94 6.54 9.46
CA LEU A 815 30.29 5.12 9.50
C LEU A 815 31.79 4.83 9.23
N PRO A 816 32.50 5.51 8.30
CA PRO A 816 33.91 5.24 8.03
C PRO A 816 34.83 5.38 9.25
N ASP A 817 34.56 6.38 10.10
CA ASP A 817 35.34 6.70 11.30
C ASP A 817 34.75 6.09 12.58
N ALA A 818 33.61 5.39 12.48
CA ALA A 818 32.93 4.82 13.64
C ALA A 818 33.78 3.73 14.32
N GLY A 819 34.06 3.92 15.61
CA GLY A 819 34.71 2.93 16.46
C GLY A 819 33.75 1.81 16.91
N THR A 820 34.20 0.93 17.80
CA THR A 820 33.34 -0.03 18.51
C THR A 820 33.35 0.29 20.00
N LEU A 821 32.18 0.30 20.64
CA LEU A 821 32.08 0.46 22.08
C LEU A 821 32.54 -0.82 22.77
N GLU A 822 33.61 -0.72 23.55
CA GLU A 822 34.20 -1.83 24.30
C GLU A 822 34.14 -1.54 25.80
N TYR A 823 33.28 -2.28 26.52
CA TYR A 823 33.28 -2.37 27.97
C TYR A 823 32.92 -3.81 28.39
N ASP A 824 33.57 -4.29 29.45
CA ASP A 824 33.47 -5.69 29.90
C ASP A 824 32.31 -5.90 30.87
N ASP A 825 32.27 -5.16 31.99
CA ASP A 825 31.27 -5.33 33.05
C ASP A 825 30.40 -4.08 33.26
N ALA A 826 31.00 -2.89 33.29
CA ALA A 826 30.27 -1.63 33.42
C ALA A 826 31.01 -0.45 32.77
N ALA A 827 30.26 0.58 32.39
CA ALA A 827 30.80 1.81 31.85
C ALA A 827 30.04 3.06 32.31
N PHE A 828 30.76 4.16 32.51
CA PHE A 828 30.16 5.46 32.73
C PHE A 828 29.82 6.12 31.40
N GLU A 829 28.55 6.43 31.21
CA GLU A 829 28.08 7.22 30.08
C GLU A 829 27.86 8.67 30.52
N LEU A 830 28.44 9.61 29.76
CA LEU A 830 28.22 11.05 29.93
C LEU A 830 27.20 11.53 28.92
N TYR A 831 26.16 12.23 29.37
CA TYR A 831 25.14 12.77 28.48
C TYR A 831 24.72 14.18 28.90
N GLU A 832 24.26 14.98 27.94
CA GLU A 832 23.78 16.34 28.18
C GLU A 832 22.25 16.40 28.12
N GLU A 833 21.61 16.94 29.15
CA GLU A 833 20.18 17.18 29.20
C GLU A 833 19.91 18.61 29.72
N ARG A 834 19.17 19.43 28.94
CA ARG A 834 18.82 20.82 29.29
C ARG A 834 20.03 21.68 29.68
N ASP A 835 21.08 21.68 28.85
CA ASP A 835 22.33 22.43 29.04
C ASP A 835 23.10 22.05 30.33
N ARG A 836 22.89 20.82 30.84
CA ARG A 836 23.63 20.26 31.98
C ARG A 836 24.09 18.86 31.66
N TRP A 837 25.28 18.53 32.16
CA TRP A 837 25.92 17.23 31.98
C TRP A 837 25.52 16.28 33.11
N TYR A 838 25.22 15.04 32.78
CA TYR A 838 24.90 13.99 33.72
C TYR A 838 25.80 12.78 33.43
N TRP A 839 25.93 11.91 34.42
CA TRP A 839 26.56 10.62 34.23
C TRP A 839 25.60 9.51 34.65
N ARG A 840 25.72 8.36 34.01
CA ARG A 840 25.11 7.10 34.45
C ARG A 840 26.12 5.97 34.34
N LEU A 841 26.12 5.05 35.29
CA LEU A 841 26.83 3.79 35.21
C LEU A 841 25.85 2.76 34.64
N ILE A 842 26.23 2.17 33.51
CA ILE A 842 25.50 1.08 32.87
C ILE A 842 26.28 -0.21 32.99
N ASP A 843 25.58 -1.34 33.11
CA ASP A 843 26.19 -2.67 33.03
C ASP A 843 26.29 -3.18 31.57
N GLY A 844 26.77 -4.41 31.39
CA GLY A 844 26.85 -5.11 30.11
C GLY A 844 25.52 -5.32 29.38
N ASP A 845 24.39 -5.27 30.09
CA ASP A 845 23.03 -5.39 29.53
C ASP A 845 22.37 -4.00 29.32
N GLU A 846 23.13 -2.92 29.50
CA GLU A 846 22.70 -1.51 29.44
C GLU A 846 21.73 -1.08 30.53
N GLU A 847 21.60 -1.86 31.62
CA GLU A 847 20.80 -1.46 32.76
C GLU A 847 21.52 -0.37 33.56
N VAL A 848 20.78 0.68 33.92
CA VAL A 848 21.32 1.79 34.72
C VAL A 848 21.45 1.36 36.17
N ILE A 849 22.67 1.05 36.58
CA ILE A 849 23.02 0.69 37.96
C ILE A 849 22.94 1.93 38.86
N ALA A 850 23.50 3.05 38.39
CA ALA A 850 23.65 4.28 39.16
C ALA A 850 23.60 5.51 38.23
N ALA A 851 23.09 6.63 38.73
CA ALA A 851 23.09 7.88 37.98
C ALA A 851 23.34 9.10 38.85
N ALA A 852 23.77 10.19 38.22
CA ALA A 852 23.83 11.51 38.83
C ALA A 852 22.42 11.99 39.20
N GLU A 853 22.22 12.38 40.46
CA GLU A 853 20.96 13.01 40.91
C GLU A 853 20.84 14.45 40.39
N GLU A 854 21.96 15.17 40.34
CA GLU A 854 22.04 16.56 39.87
C GLU A 854 22.93 16.70 38.64
N GLY A 855 22.55 17.61 37.74
CA GLY A 855 23.33 17.90 36.54
C GLY A 855 24.49 18.85 36.80
N TYR A 856 25.57 18.69 36.07
CA TYR A 856 26.79 19.48 36.14
C TYR A 856 26.80 20.56 35.04
N PRO A 857 27.46 21.71 35.24
CA PRO A 857 27.44 22.79 34.25
C PRO A 857 28.30 22.52 33.02
N SER A 858 29.27 21.60 33.11
CA SER A 858 30.13 21.24 31.98
C SER A 858 30.56 19.78 32.00
N ARG A 859 31.05 19.31 30.86
CA ARG A 859 31.67 17.99 30.71
C ARG A 859 32.90 17.81 31.61
N GLU A 860 33.65 18.87 31.86
CA GLU A 860 34.80 18.84 32.77
C GLU A 860 34.35 18.64 34.23
N ASP A 861 33.27 19.29 34.63
CA ASP A 861 32.71 19.19 35.98
C ASP A 861 32.13 17.79 36.27
N VAL A 862 31.39 17.21 35.32
CA VAL A 862 30.86 15.84 35.49
C VAL A 862 31.98 14.81 35.55
N THR A 863 33.05 15.01 34.76
CA THR A 863 34.23 14.12 34.78
C THR A 863 34.96 14.22 36.13
N ALA A 864 35.12 15.44 36.66
CA ALA A 864 35.69 15.64 37.99
C ALA A 864 34.84 14.99 39.10
N ALA A 865 33.51 15.03 38.99
CA ALA A 865 32.62 14.37 39.93
C ALA A 865 32.73 12.83 39.86
N LEU A 866 32.91 12.26 38.66
CA LEU A 866 33.17 10.82 38.49
C LEU A 866 34.47 10.38 39.16
N GLU A 867 35.54 11.17 39.07
CA GLU A 867 36.80 10.88 39.77
C GLU A 867 36.63 10.84 41.30
N VAL A 868 35.78 11.71 41.85
CA VAL A 868 35.42 11.68 43.28
C VAL A 868 34.65 10.41 43.61
N ILE A 869 33.65 10.03 42.81
CA ILE A 869 32.85 8.83 43.03
C ILE A 869 33.73 7.58 42.98
N ARG A 870 34.59 7.44 41.96
CA ARG A 870 35.53 6.31 41.84
C ARG A 870 36.40 6.13 43.08
N THR A 871 36.78 7.25 43.71
CA THR A 871 37.65 7.23 44.90
C THR A 871 36.86 6.94 46.19
N GLU A 872 35.68 7.56 46.36
CA GLU A 872 34.93 7.50 47.62
C GLU A 872 34.00 6.27 47.73
N VAL A 873 33.62 5.64 46.61
CA VAL A 873 32.61 4.58 46.58
C VAL A 873 33.06 3.28 47.26
N GLY A 874 34.35 2.90 47.12
CA GLY A 874 34.88 1.66 47.68
C GLY A 874 34.80 1.60 49.21
N GLU A 875 35.09 2.72 49.88
CA GLU A 875 35.10 2.85 51.34
C GLU A 875 33.73 3.25 51.93
N ALA A 876 32.74 3.47 51.07
CA ALA A 876 31.43 3.93 51.50
C ALA A 876 30.67 2.90 52.35
N SER A 877 30.07 3.36 53.44
CA SER A 877 29.24 2.53 54.33
C SER A 877 27.81 2.41 53.80
N ILE A 878 27.11 1.30 54.07
CA ILE A 878 25.68 1.14 53.75
C ILE A 878 24.84 1.42 54.99
N LEU A 879 23.91 2.38 54.89
CA LEU A 879 23.02 2.85 55.95
C LEU A 879 21.57 2.59 55.52
N GLU A 880 20.74 2.12 56.45
CA GLU A 880 19.34 1.79 56.20
C GLU A 880 18.42 2.66 57.06
N ILE A 881 17.34 3.18 56.47
CA ILE A 881 16.34 3.99 57.16
C ILE A 881 15.01 3.23 57.17
N GLU A 882 14.73 2.53 58.27
CA GLU A 882 13.45 1.83 58.49
C GLU A 882 12.36 2.74 59.11
N THR A 883 12.76 3.91 59.63
CA THR A 883 11.88 4.86 60.33
C THR A 883 12.38 6.27 60.13
N THR A 884 11.61 7.29 60.48
CA THR A 884 12.09 8.68 60.42
C THR A 884 13.36 8.85 61.26
N VAL A 885 14.39 9.52 60.73
CA VAL A 885 15.67 9.76 61.42
C VAL A 885 16.07 11.22 61.35
N PHE A 886 16.71 11.71 62.41
CA PHE A 886 17.50 12.94 62.32
C PHE A 886 18.87 12.60 61.78
N GLU A 887 19.16 13.09 60.59
CA GLU A 887 20.47 13.05 59.96
C GLU A 887 21.30 14.25 60.44
N LEU A 888 22.53 13.97 60.88
CA LEU A 888 23.49 14.96 61.34
C LEU A 888 24.77 14.87 60.49
N HIS A 889 25.14 15.97 59.83
CA HIS A 889 26.31 16.07 58.96
C HIS A 889 27.05 17.41 59.14
N GLU A 890 28.29 17.48 58.65
CA GLU A 890 29.16 18.66 58.70
C GLU A 890 29.15 19.42 57.37
N ASP A 891 28.62 20.64 57.35
CA ASP A 891 28.53 21.53 56.20
C ASP A 891 29.56 22.68 56.37
N GLN A 892 30.65 22.65 55.60
CA GLN A 892 31.71 23.68 55.59
C GLN A 892 32.36 24.00 56.95
N GLY A 893 32.52 23.00 57.82
CA GLY A 893 33.11 23.18 59.15
C GLY A 893 32.11 23.51 60.27
N GLU A 894 30.82 23.60 59.94
CA GLU A 894 29.71 23.74 60.88
C GLU A 894 28.75 22.54 60.76
N TRP A 895 27.89 22.33 61.74
CA TRP A 895 26.99 21.18 61.81
C TRP A 895 25.57 21.57 61.42
N ARG A 896 24.90 20.74 60.63
CA ARG A 896 23.48 20.90 60.27
C ARG A 896 22.74 19.60 60.58
N TRP A 897 21.44 19.70 60.89
CA TRP A 897 20.58 18.52 60.98
C TRP A 897 19.41 18.61 59.99
N ARG A 898 18.99 17.45 59.48
CA ARG A 898 17.80 17.27 58.65
C ARG A 898 16.98 16.11 59.19
N LEU A 899 15.67 16.18 59.08
CA LEU A 899 14.74 15.12 59.44
C LEU A 899 14.35 14.38 58.17
N ILE A 900 14.80 13.15 58.04
CA ILE A 900 14.56 12.30 56.87
C ILE A 900 13.45 11.33 57.20
N GLY A 901 12.45 11.24 56.32
CA GLY A 901 11.36 10.28 56.40
C GLY A 901 11.80 8.83 56.17
N GLU A 902 10.91 7.90 56.49
CA GLU A 902 11.06 6.48 56.12
C GLU A 902 11.12 6.28 54.59
N ASP A 903 10.52 7.23 53.85
CA ASP A 903 10.45 7.29 52.40
C ASP A 903 11.63 8.03 51.75
N GLY A 904 12.65 8.38 52.52
CA GLY A 904 13.85 9.10 52.05
C GLY A 904 13.67 10.61 51.86
N ASP A 905 12.42 11.10 51.88
CA ASP A 905 12.11 12.53 51.74
C ASP A 905 12.61 13.34 52.94
N GLU A 906 13.11 14.54 52.66
CA GLU A 906 13.40 15.52 53.71
C GLU A 906 12.09 16.15 54.21
N ILE A 907 11.83 16.02 55.51
CA ILE A 907 10.58 16.45 56.15
C ILE A 907 10.76 17.79 56.86
N ALA A 908 11.95 18.02 57.45
CA ALA A 908 12.28 19.24 58.17
C ALA A 908 13.79 19.46 58.15
N GLU A 909 14.22 20.73 58.17
CA GLU A 909 15.64 21.08 58.28
C GLU A 909 15.90 22.10 59.37
N SER A 910 17.14 22.15 59.86
CA SER A 910 17.61 23.26 60.68
C SER A 910 17.76 24.53 59.85
N LEU A 911 17.15 25.62 60.29
CA LEU A 911 17.22 26.93 59.60
C LEU A 911 18.56 27.65 59.80
N THR A 912 19.44 27.10 60.66
CA THR A 912 20.76 27.62 60.98
C THR A 912 21.77 26.46 61.04
N THR A 913 23.04 26.79 60.88
CA THR A 913 24.19 25.91 61.11
C THR A 913 24.72 26.11 62.54
N PHE A 914 25.39 25.08 63.07
CA PHE A 914 25.85 25.03 64.45
C PHE A 914 27.37 24.86 64.51
N PRO A 915 28.11 25.71 65.24
CA PRO A 915 29.58 25.60 65.33
C PRO A 915 30.07 24.26 65.89
N THR A 916 29.25 23.57 66.69
CA THR A 916 29.63 22.28 67.27
C THR A 916 28.54 21.22 67.11
N ARG A 917 28.98 19.96 66.94
CA ARG A 917 28.12 18.77 66.96
C ARG A 917 27.16 18.71 68.15
N ARG A 918 27.63 19.14 69.33
CA ARG A 918 26.84 19.15 70.56
C ARG A 918 25.67 20.12 70.46
N GLU A 919 25.90 21.31 69.91
CA GLU A 919 24.86 22.34 69.75
C GLU A 919 23.80 21.92 68.72
N ALA A 920 24.22 21.30 67.61
CA ALA A 920 23.27 20.74 66.64
C ALA A 920 22.38 19.66 67.27
N ARG A 921 22.95 18.81 68.13
CA ARG A 921 22.20 17.78 68.86
C ARG A 921 21.23 18.38 69.88
N GLU A 922 21.65 19.41 70.61
CA GLU A 922 20.78 20.14 71.54
C GLU A 922 19.60 20.80 70.81
N ALA A 923 19.83 21.37 69.62
CA ALA A 923 18.77 21.93 68.79
C ALA A 923 17.79 20.86 68.27
N MET A 924 18.30 19.70 67.84
CA MET A 924 17.47 18.55 67.48
C MET A 924 16.61 18.08 68.66
N ASP A 925 17.21 17.93 69.85
CA ASP A 925 16.49 17.48 71.05
C ASP A 925 15.37 18.46 71.43
N ALA A 926 15.59 19.77 71.25
CA ALA A 926 14.53 20.78 71.40
C ALA A 926 13.39 20.58 70.40
N VAL A 927 13.68 20.27 69.12
CA VAL A 927 12.63 19.96 68.14
C VAL A 927 11.85 18.70 68.54
N LYS A 928 12.53 17.66 69.03
CA LYS A 928 11.88 16.42 69.53
C LYS A 928 10.97 16.69 70.74
N GLU A 929 11.37 17.59 71.63
CA GLU A 929 10.62 17.93 72.83
C GLU A 929 9.37 18.76 72.49
N PHE A 930 9.50 19.80 71.67
CA PHE A 930 8.44 20.80 71.50
C PHE A 930 7.52 20.56 70.30
N ALA A 931 8.01 19.96 69.21
CA ALA A 931 7.21 19.80 68.00
C ALA A 931 5.93 18.97 68.22
N PRO A 932 5.95 17.79 68.89
CA PRO A 932 4.77 16.93 68.98
C PRO A 932 3.55 17.57 69.66
N THR A 933 3.76 18.52 70.57
CA THR A 933 2.70 19.22 71.32
C THR A 933 2.50 20.67 70.89
N ALA A 934 3.27 21.16 69.90
CA ALA A 934 3.20 22.53 69.43
C ALA A 934 1.83 22.86 68.81
N MET A 935 1.32 24.07 69.07
CA MET A 935 0.12 24.57 68.41
C MET A 935 0.42 24.96 66.96
N THR A 936 -0.56 24.84 66.06
CA THR A 936 -0.44 25.30 64.66
C THR A 936 -1.23 26.60 64.49
N GLN A 937 -0.59 27.63 63.94
CA GLN A 937 -1.21 28.91 63.62
C GLN A 937 -0.95 29.27 62.16
N VAL A 938 -1.99 29.72 61.45
CA VAL A 938 -1.88 30.28 60.10
C VAL A 938 -1.63 31.79 60.20
N ALA A 939 -0.56 32.25 59.57
CA ALA A 939 -0.24 33.65 59.39
C ALA A 939 -0.44 34.00 57.89
N GLU A 940 -1.43 34.86 57.62
CA GLU A 940 -1.71 35.35 56.25
C GLU A 940 -0.65 36.33 55.72
#